data_AF-A0A8T2Q979-F1
#
_entry.id   AF-A0A8T2Q979-F1
#
_cell.length_a   1.000
_cell.length_b   1.000
_cell.length_c   1.000
_cell.angle_alpha   90.00
_cell.angle_beta   90.00
_cell.angle_gamma   90.00
#
_symmetry.space_group_name_H-M   'P 1'
#
loop_
_entity.id
_entity.type
_entity.pdbx_description
1 polymer ?
#
loop_
_entity_poly.entity_id
_entity_poly.type
_entity_poly.pdbx_seq_one_letter_code
_entity_poly.pdbx_strand_id
1 'polypeptide(L)'
;MAGVGLSSRLEGGDHVQSVESEKVQGVLSRLVTLEPRDLCNEAIVEKCRATRDLRSCGRIVEHSLNSCNHASLCAECVQRCDVCPICRAPIRSFGTPVRTRLYEDCCRAGMIRSRPGGATDADGHPNADVRRLWSFFDIALEYGLVSVIHHYVSDVCMDDMAVSSNATVSLLLDGTVVKDWCRRTLSHIIWNLHEIYGLGSAQMRYKEAQMGRFSALLLGLSEVLESLEGPYVNESSAPIIELQQLIEATRRVSQHLDVMSWCARHNFLEDLQSSHSSISEWRLAVKNRKLAATDRAWHGNIQGVRTDTDVRTSTLFIEDAMSNAGFGEDDENAFIWETLELQHLRQTTTLSSWRREGVGVMSNLHASGMLYPPESVRAAVDLIFLEASSDLILAKKAIFLYYLFDRHWPGTNNDWKSILDDYVVTFGISRHAMLESFVFFLLDEADDSALEEACCLLPEVVSSTIHPKVPRVLLERKRPFAALDVLRCSDGIGDVRFSGSAKNDEVSQLEDAVTAVRVRLECGLLTDAYLYQRAYISRIKSIEPKQSVLKSTGMNQHGSRDWSYEMESLVEEICWLCAEKCLVAQMIELPWDKDEERVLLNCLMNLATKDPCSSTGSLMVMFYIMRCRNQEAYLVHKELLAIEKTFLEQCKDMERNEIIKNICVQRSLLVVVRVCI
;
A
#
# COMPACT_ATOMS: atom_id res chain seq x y z
N MET A 1 -3.28 -7.64 31.89
CA MET A 1 -4.04 -7.82 33.15
C MET A 1 -5.27 -6.92 33.14
N ALA A 2 -6.44 -7.50 32.88
CA ALA A 2 -7.76 -7.05 33.35
C ALA A 2 -8.76 -8.09 32.85
N GLY A 3 -9.28 -8.91 33.76
CA GLY A 3 -10.35 -9.86 33.49
C GLY A 3 -11.70 -9.28 33.94
N VAL A 4 -12.73 -9.50 33.14
CA VAL A 4 -14.16 -9.40 33.45
C VAL A 4 -14.83 -10.33 32.42
N GLY A 5 -15.72 -11.27 32.69
CA GLY A 5 -16.50 -11.62 33.87
C GLY A 5 -17.72 -12.38 33.34
N LEU A 6 -17.67 -13.73 33.33
CA LEU A 6 -18.79 -14.59 32.94
C LEU A 6 -19.42 -15.17 34.21
N SER A 7 -20.59 -14.67 34.60
CA SER A 7 -21.55 -15.44 35.39
C SER A 7 -22.94 -14.81 35.34
N SER A 8 -23.93 -15.57 34.83
CA SER A 8 -25.09 -15.93 35.64
C SER A 8 -26.03 -16.91 34.92
N ARG A 9 -26.24 -18.04 35.61
CA ARG A 9 -27.45 -18.88 35.73
C ARG A 9 -27.98 -19.66 34.51
N LEU A 10 -28.02 -21.00 34.66
CA LEU A 10 -29.26 -21.79 34.85
C LEU A 10 -28.90 -23.16 35.45
N GLU A 11 -29.24 -23.36 36.73
CA GLU A 11 -28.98 -24.57 37.51
C GLU A 11 -29.78 -25.76 36.96
N GLY A 12 -29.07 -26.84 36.60
CA GLY A 12 -29.65 -28.12 36.18
C GLY A 12 -28.91 -28.85 35.05
N GLY A 13 -27.99 -28.17 34.34
CA GLY A 13 -27.19 -28.73 33.23
C GLY A 13 -25.66 -28.77 33.46
N ASP A 14 -25.18 -28.24 34.58
CA ASP A 14 -23.75 -27.91 34.80
C ASP A 14 -22.82 -29.13 34.87
N HIS A 15 -23.31 -30.30 35.28
CA HIS A 15 -22.41 -31.44 35.52
C HIS A 15 -21.93 -32.12 34.24
N VAL A 16 -22.68 -32.04 33.14
CA VAL A 16 -22.30 -32.63 31.84
C VAL A 16 -21.40 -31.69 31.04
N GLN A 17 -21.70 -30.39 31.04
CA GLN A 17 -20.85 -29.37 30.40
C GLN A 17 -19.49 -29.20 31.13
N SER A 18 -19.45 -29.33 32.46
CA SER A 18 -18.21 -29.32 33.25
C SER A 18 -17.29 -30.50 32.92
N VAL A 19 -17.83 -31.71 32.75
CA VAL A 19 -17.03 -32.92 32.47
C VAL A 19 -16.54 -32.95 31.02
N GLU A 20 -17.30 -32.42 30.07
CA GLU A 20 -16.83 -32.23 28.68
C GLU A 20 -15.72 -31.17 28.60
N SER A 21 -15.85 -30.08 29.36
CA SER A 21 -14.83 -29.03 29.45
C SER A 21 -13.51 -29.54 30.07
N GLU A 22 -13.57 -30.35 31.13
CA GLU A 22 -12.38 -30.95 31.76
C GLU A 22 -11.65 -31.93 30.82
N LYS A 23 -12.38 -32.72 30.04
CA LYS A 23 -11.79 -33.64 29.06
C LYS A 23 -11.08 -32.88 27.93
N VAL A 24 -11.71 -31.84 27.40
CA VAL A 24 -11.10 -30.98 26.37
C VAL A 24 -9.85 -30.29 26.91
N GLN A 25 -9.91 -29.75 28.14
CA GLN A 25 -8.76 -29.09 28.76
C GLN A 25 -7.59 -30.05 29.04
N GLY A 26 -7.88 -31.30 29.41
CA GLY A 26 -6.87 -32.35 29.58
C GLY A 26 -6.18 -32.73 28.27
N VAL A 27 -6.93 -32.82 27.16
CA VAL A 27 -6.38 -33.08 25.83
C VAL A 27 -5.53 -31.91 25.32
N LEU A 28 -6.01 -30.68 25.48
CA LEU A 28 -5.26 -29.47 25.09
C LEU A 28 -3.96 -29.34 25.88
N SER A 29 -3.99 -29.60 27.20
CA SER A 29 -2.78 -29.58 28.03
C SER A 29 -1.76 -30.60 27.53
N ARG A 30 -2.22 -31.82 27.17
CA ARG A 30 -1.36 -32.87 26.62
C ARG A 30 -0.76 -32.44 25.27
N LEU A 31 -1.53 -31.81 24.39
CA LEU A 31 -1.06 -31.31 23.10
C LEU A 31 0.03 -30.23 23.26
N VAL A 32 -0.12 -29.30 24.19
CA VAL A 32 0.86 -28.22 24.44
C VAL A 32 2.17 -28.77 25.05
N THR A 33 2.08 -29.78 25.91
CA THR A 33 3.27 -30.38 26.57
C THR A 33 4.01 -31.40 25.70
N LEU A 34 3.48 -31.75 24.54
CA LEU A 34 4.07 -32.75 23.66
C LEU A 34 5.31 -32.17 22.97
N GLU A 35 6.38 -32.96 22.88
CA GLU A 35 7.52 -32.56 22.04
C GLU A 35 7.08 -32.50 20.57
N PRO A 36 7.51 -31.48 19.79
CA PRO A 36 7.06 -31.32 18.40
C PRO A 36 7.29 -32.56 17.53
N ARG A 37 8.41 -33.27 17.73
CA ARG A 37 8.72 -34.53 17.02
C ARG A 37 7.80 -35.69 17.39
N ASP A 38 7.29 -35.72 18.62
CA ASP A 38 6.32 -36.72 19.06
C ASP A 38 4.93 -36.50 18.48
N LEU A 39 4.64 -35.30 17.95
CA LEU A 39 3.41 -35.04 17.19
C LEU A 39 3.37 -35.85 15.90
N CYS A 40 4.52 -36.01 15.20
CA CYS A 40 4.63 -36.90 14.05
C CYS A 40 4.32 -38.36 14.46
N ASN A 41 4.88 -38.80 15.59
CA ASN A 41 4.65 -40.14 16.12
C ASN A 41 3.18 -40.38 16.48
N GLU A 42 2.47 -39.37 16.99
CA GLU A 42 1.03 -39.46 17.29
C GLU A 42 0.15 -39.37 16.02
N ALA A 43 0.61 -38.70 14.96
CA ALA A 43 -0.10 -38.64 13.69
C ALA A 43 -0.07 -39.96 12.90
N ILE A 44 1.00 -40.77 13.03
CA ILE A 44 1.17 -42.01 12.25
C ILE A 44 0.13 -43.08 12.65
N VAL A 45 -0.54 -43.65 11.65
CA VAL A 45 -1.45 -44.79 11.76
C VAL A 45 -0.64 -46.08 11.89
N GLU A 46 -0.36 -46.47 13.13
CA GLU A 46 0.32 -47.73 13.41
C GLU A 46 -0.63 -48.92 13.29
N LYS A 47 -0.13 -50.00 12.67
CA LYS A 47 -0.81 -51.29 12.57
C LYS A 47 -0.21 -52.28 13.57
N CYS A 48 -1.08 -53.12 14.13
CA CYS A 48 -0.71 -54.13 15.11
C CYS A 48 0.31 -55.11 14.52
N ARG A 49 1.49 -55.18 15.15
CA ARG A 49 2.63 -55.99 14.70
C ARG A 49 2.64 -57.39 15.30
N ALA A 50 1.59 -57.77 16.04
CA ALA A 50 1.44 -59.12 16.55
C ALA A 50 1.28 -60.12 15.39
N THR A 51 2.06 -61.19 15.43
CA THR A 51 1.93 -62.34 14.53
C THR A 51 1.01 -63.37 15.17
N ARG A 52 -0.09 -63.70 14.50
CA ARG A 52 -1.03 -64.74 14.94
C ARG A 52 -1.06 -65.84 13.88
N ASP A 53 -0.60 -67.04 14.21
CA ASP A 53 -0.69 -68.22 13.34
C ASP A 53 -0.24 -67.95 11.88
N LEU A 54 0.95 -67.36 11.71
CA LEU A 54 1.56 -66.95 10.42
C LEU A 54 0.84 -65.83 9.65
N ARG A 55 -0.19 -65.18 10.23
CA ARG A 55 -0.84 -63.98 9.68
C ARG A 55 -0.60 -62.77 10.61
N SER A 56 -0.29 -61.60 10.05
CA SER A 56 -0.18 -60.36 10.82
C SER A 56 -1.57 -59.90 11.26
N CYS A 57 -1.70 -59.42 12.50
CA CYS A 57 -2.97 -58.90 13.01
C CYS A 57 -3.45 -57.70 12.18
N GLY A 58 -2.55 -56.75 11.88
CA GLY A 58 -2.80 -55.66 10.93
C GLY A 58 -3.85 -54.61 11.35
N ARG A 59 -4.54 -54.79 12.48
CA ARG A 59 -5.52 -53.83 13.01
C ARG A 59 -4.87 -52.52 13.43
N ILE A 60 -5.58 -51.40 13.27
CA ILE A 60 -5.10 -50.08 13.70
C ILE A 60 -4.93 -50.06 15.24
N VAL A 61 -3.86 -49.42 15.69
CA VAL A 61 -3.50 -49.32 17.10
C VAL A 61 -3.95 -47.98 17.68
N GLU A 62 -4.92 -48.04 18.60
CA GLU A 62 -5.48 -46.89 19.32
C GLU A 62 -4.73 -46.53 20.60
N HIS A 63 -3.82 -47.40 21.06
CA HIS A 63 -3.16 -47.27 22.36
C HIS A 63 -1.63 -47.45 22.27
N SER A 64 -0.89 -46.70 23.08
CA SER A 64 0.55 -46.87 23.29
C SER A 64 0.83 -47.69 24.56
N LEU A 65 1.91 -48.46 24.55
CA LEU A 65 2.35 -49.22 25.73
C LEU A 65 2.97 -48.30 26.78
N ASN A 66 2.52 -48.38 28.04
CA ASN A 66 3.07 -47.53 29.11
C ASN A 66 4.55 -47.80 29.43
N SER A 67 5.06 -49.00 29.08
CA SER A 67 6.45 -49.37 29.38
C SER A 67 7.48 -48.77 28.40
N CYS A 68 7.07 -48.40 27.18
CA CYS A 68 8.00 -47.94 26.15
C CYS A 68 7.39 -46.96 25.13
N ASN A 69 6.18 -46.47 25.36
CA ASN A 69 5.39 -45.56 24.50
C ASN A 69 5.14 -46.01 23.04
N HIS A 70 5.55 -47.21 22.65
CA HIS A 70 5.29 -47.74 21.31
C HIS A 70 3.83 -48.13 21.09
N ALA A 71 3.21 -47.62 20.01
CA ALA A 71 1.91 -48.05 19.50
C ALA A 71 2.05 -49.32 18.63
N SER A 72 2.42 -50.45 19.25
CA SER A 72 2.83 -51.67 18.53
C SER A 72 1.78 -52.79 18.52
N LEU A 73 0.81 -52.75 19.42
CA LEU A 73 -0.16 -53.84 19.67
C LEU A 73 -1.57 -53.27 19.83
N CYS A 74 -2.58 -53.93 19.25
CA CYS A 74 -3.98 -53.58 19.51
C CYS A 74 -4.43 -54.04 20.91
N ALA A 75 -5.61 -53.58 21.35
CA ALA A 75 -6.16 -53.86 22.68
C ALA A 75 -6.32 -55.37 22.98
N GLU A 76 -6.54 -56.20 21.97
CA GLU A 76 -6.60 -57.67 22.14
C GLU A 76 -5.21 -58.31 22.21
N CYS A 77 -4.25 -57.83 21.41
CA CYS A 77 -2.92 -58.43 21.33
C CYS A 77 -2.04 -58.05 22.51
N VAL A 78 -2.23 -56.88 23.12
CA VAL A 78 -1.46 -56.47 24.30
C VAL A 78 -1.67 -57.39 25.50
N GLN A 79 -2.84 -58.02 25.61
CA GLN A 79 -3.15 -58.98 26.68
C GLN A 79 -2.45 -60.34 26.49
N ARG A 80 -1.92 -60.60 25.28
CA ARG A 80 -1.38 -61.91 24.88
C ARG A 80 0.13 -61.88 24.61
N CYS A 81 0.73 -60.71 24.59
CA CYS A 81 2.15 -60.52 24.36
C CYS A 81 2.82 -60.09 25.66
N ASP A 82 3.94 -60.74 26.01
CA ASP A 82 4.72 -60.39 27.21
C ASP A 82 5.75 -59.30 26.94
N VAL A 83 6.09 -59.05 25.67
CA VAL A 83 7.11 -58.09 25.22
C VAL A 83 6.63 -57.25 24.06
N CYS A 84 7.11 -56.00 23.98
CA CYS A 84 6.89 -55.12 22.84
C CYS A 84 7.55 -55.68 21.56
N PRO A 85 6.83 -55.79 20.42
CA PRO A 85 7.41 -56.26 19.16
C PRO A 85 8.51 -55.35 18.58
N ILE A 86 8.57 -54.07 18.99
CA ILE A 86 9.52 -53.09 18.45
C ILE A 86 10.82 -53.09 19.26
N CYS A 87 10.75 -52.83 20.56
CA CYS A 87 11.94 -52.68 21.42
C CYS A 87 12.16 -53.81 22.41
N ARG A 88 11.30 -54.83 22.43
CA ARG A 88 11.35 -55.99 23.35
C ARG A 88 11.24 -55.63 24.84
N ALA A 89 10.81 -54.41 25.17
CA ALA A 89 10.52 -54.03 26.56
C ALA A 89 9.39 -54.89 27.14
N PRO A 90 9.47 -55.29 28.43
CA PRO A 90 8.43 -56.10 29.07
C PRO A 90 7.14 -55.30 29.22
N ILE A 91 6.01 -55.95 28.96
CA ILE A 91 4.67 -55.38 29.17
C ILE A 91 4.29 -55.71 30.62
N ARG A 92 4.23 -54.70 31.49
CA ARG A 92 3.94 -54.90 32.92
C ARG A 92 2.56 -55.52 33.10
N SER A 93 2.48 -56.61 33.86
CA SER A 93 1.26 -57.37 34.15
C SER A 93 0.39 -56.78 35.27
N PHE A 94 0.84 -55.73 35.95
CA PHE A 94 0.09 -55.04 37.01
C PHE A 94 -0.13 -53.56 36.67
N GLY A 95 -1.40 -53.15 36.53
CA GLY A 95 -1.84 -51.81 36.13
C GLY A 95 -2.50 -51.80 34.74
N THR A 96 -3.01 -50.65 34.28
CA THR A 96 -3.42 -50.47 32.87
C THR A 96 -2.15 -50.50 32.00
N PRO A 97 -1.96 -51.51 31.13
CA PRO A 97 -0.70 -51.68 30.40
C PRO A 97 -0.55 -50.68 29.24
N VAL A 98 -1.62 -49.95 28.94
CA VAL A 98 -1.75 -49.10 27.77
C VAL A 98 -2.30 -47.72 28.12
N ARG A 99 -1.85 -46.69 27.40
CA ARG A 99 -2.39 -45.33 27.39
C ARG A 99 -3.02 -45.06 26.03
N THR A 100 -4.10 -44.31 26.01
CA THR A 100 -4.76 -43.88 24.76
C THR A 100 -3.87 -42.89 24.00
N ARG A 101 -3.82 -43.06 22.68
CA ARG A 101 -3.09 -42.13 21.81
C ARG A 101 -3.80 -40.79 21.74
N LEU A 102 -3.02 -39.72 21.52
CA LEU A 102 -3.55 -38.35 21.54
C LEU A 102 -4.67 -38.16 20.52
N TYR A 103 -4.51 -38.70 19.30
CA TYR A 103 -5.53 -38.62 18.25
C TYR A 103 -6.88 -39.21 18.71
N GLU A 104 -6.85 -40.37 19.35
CA GLU A 104 -8.06 -41.05 19.82
C GLU A 104 -8.69 -40.33 21.02
N ASP A 105 -7.88 -39.66 21.85
CA ASP A 105 -8.39 -38.80 22.91
C ASP A 105 -9.09 -37.56 22.33
N CYS A 106 -8.53 -36.95 21.27
CA CYS A 106 -9.20 -35.86 20.54
C CYS A 106 -10.52 -36.30 19.91
N CYS A 107 -10.58 -37.51 19.34
CA CYS A 107 -11.83 -38.10 18.82
C CYS A 107 -12.86 -38.32 19.94
N ARG A 108 -12.45 -38.89 21.08
CA ARG A 108 -13.33 -39.13 22.24
C ARG A 108 -13.81 -37.84 22.91
N ALA A 109 -13.02 -36.77 22.85
CA ALA A 109 -13.40 -35.44 23.32
C ALA A 109 -14.32 -34.69 22.33
N GLY A 110 -14.62 -35.26 21.17
CA GLY A 110 -15.48 -34.63 20.15
C GLY A 110 -14.80 -33.49 19.39
N MET A 111 -13.48 -33.32 19.55
CA MET A 111 -12.70 -32.27 18.88
C MET A 111 -12.43 -32.60 17.42
N ILE A 112 -12.39 -33.90 17.07
CA ILE A 112 -12.29 -34.38 15.69
C ILE A 112 -13.63 -35.00 15.30
N ARG A 113 -14.29 -34.43 14.28
CA ARG A 113 -15.49 -35.03 13.69
C ARG A 113 -15.09 -36.26 12.87
N SER A 114 -14.99 -37.41 13.52
CA SER A 114 -14.88 -38.67 12.80
C SER A 114 -16.12 -38.85 11.91
N ARG A 115 -15.92 -38.96 10.59
CA ARG A 115 -17.04 -39.23 9.67
C ARG A 115 -17.77 -40.50 10.14
N PRO A 116 -19.10 -40.47 10.30
CA PRO A 116 -19.84 -41.67 10.65
C PRO A 116 -19.94 -42.57 9.41
N GLY A 117 -19.17 -43.65 9.40
CA GLY A 117 -19.22 -44.68 8.35
C GLY A 117 -17.98 -44.68 7.46
N GLY A 118 -17.10 -45.67 7.69
CA GLY A 118 -15.90 -45.88 6.88
C GLY A 118 -15.09 -47.08 7.36
N ALA A 119 -15.72 -48.23 7.55
CA ALA A 119 -15.02 -49.50 7.79
C ALA A 119 -14.30 -50.04 6.54
N THR A 120 -13.87 -49.17 5.62
CA THR A 120 -13.21 -49.51 4.35
C THR A 120 -12.18 -48.45 3.94
N ASP A 121 -11.31 -48.02 4.85
CA ASP A 121 -9.98 -47.49 4.50
C ASP A 121 -8.94 -48.56 4.87
N ALA A 122 -9.16 -49.79 4.38
CA ALA A 122 -8.28 -50.94 4.60
C ALA A 122 -6.99 -50.86 3.78
N ASP A 123 -6.85 -49.86 2.91
CA ASP A 123 -5.65 -49.60 2.14
C ASP A 123 -4.86 -48.47 2.80
N GLY A 124 -3.59 -48.74 3.10
CA GLY A 124 -2.66 -47.78 3.70
C GLY A 124 -2.38 -46.62 2.74
N HIS A 125 -3.32 -45.68 2.65
CA HIS A 125 -3.12 -44.45 1.91
C HIS A 125 -2.17 -43.54 2.71
N PRO A 126 -1.08 -43.03 2.10
CA PRO A 126 -0.13 -42.11 2.74
C PRO A 126 -0.77 -40.80 3.25
N ASN A 127 -2.01 -40.51 2.81
CA ASN A 127 -2.79 -39.34 3.24
C ASN A 127 -3.45 -39.49 4.62
N ALA A 128 -3.56 -40.70 5.19
CA ALA A 128 -4.20 -40.85 6.50
C ALA A 128 -3.38 -40.20 7.62
N ASP A 129 -2.06 -40.36 7.59
CA ASP A 129 -1.13 -39.79 8.57
C ASP A 129 -1.10 -38.25 8.47
N VAL A 130 -1.04 -37.74 7.24
CA VAL A 130 -1.11 -36.30 6.95
C VAL A 130 -2.43 -35.69 7.46
N ARG A 131 -3.57 -36.36 7.23
CA ARG A 131 -4.88 -35.91 7.74
C ARG A 131 -4.96 -35.90 9.26
N ARG A 132 -4.31 -36.85 9.94
CA ARG A 132 -4.23 -36.87 11.41
C ARG A 132 -3.41 -35.70 11.92
N LEU A 133 -2.27 -35.41 11.28
CA LEU A 133 -1.45 -34.23 11.60
C LEU A 133 -2.23 -32.93 11.40
N TRP A 134 -2.90 -32.77 10.24
CA TRP A 134 -3.76 -31.62 9.97
C TRP A 134 -4.88 -31.46 10.99
N SER A 135 -5.43 -32.56 11.52
CA SER A 135 -6.45 -32.49 12.59
C SER A 135 -5.89 -31.91 13.88
N PHE A 136 -4.62 -32.18 14.23
CA PHE A 136 -3.97 -31.54 15.37
C PHE A 136 -3.74 -30.05 15.13
N PHE A 137 -3.36 -29.66 13.91
CA PHE A 137 -3.21 -28.25 13.55
C PHE A 137 -4.55 -27.51 13.54
N ASP A 138 -5.63 -28.12 13.03
CA ASP A 138 -6.98 -27.55 13.10
C ASP A 138 -7.41 -27.30 14.55
N ILE A 139 -7.18 -28.27 15.45
CA ILE A 139 -7.42 -28.11 16.89
C ILE A 139 -6.54 -27.00 17.48
N ALA A 140 -5.25 -26.99 17.18
CA ALA A 140 -4.35 -25.98 17.71
C ALA A 140 -4.78 -24.57 17.27
N LEU A 141 -5.17 -24.41 16.00
CA LEU A 141 -5.63 -23.13 15.45
C LEU A 141 -6.99 -22.70 16.04
N GLU A 142 -7.97 -23.61 16.13
CA GLU A 142 -9.30 -23.32 16.68
C GLU A 142 -9.29 -22.90 18.15
N TYR A 143 -8.33 -23.39 18.93
CA TYR A 143 -8.19 -23.10 20.36
C TYR A 143 -7.08 -22.07 20.67
N GLY A 144 -6.51 -21.42 19.64
CA GLY A 144 -5.51 -20.36 19.83
C GLY A 144 -4.15 -20.86 20.34
N LEU A 145 -3.82 -22.12 20.12
CA LEU A 145 -2.54 -22.76 20.46
C LEU A 145 -1.55 -22.71 19.28
N VAL A 146 -1.47 -21.57 18.59
CA VAL A 146 -0.64 -21.38 17.39
C VAL A 146 0.84 -21.68 17.66
N SER A 147 1.31 -21.45 18.89
CA SER A 147 2.67 -21.78 19.33
C SER A 147 3.04 -23.26 19.13
N VAL A 148 2.08 -24.19 19.21
CA VAL A 148 2.34 -25.61 18.96
C VAL A 148 2.73 -25.85 17.50
N ILE A 149 2.05 -25.16 16.58
CA ILE A 149 2.32 -25.24 15.15
C ILE A 149 3.64 -24.53 14.83
N HIS A 150 3.90 -23.38 15.46
CA HIS A 150 5.17 -22.66 15.32
C HIS A 150 6.37 -23.52 15.78
N HIS A 151 6.28 -24.17 16.94
CA HIS A 151 7.33 -25.09 17.40
C HIS A 151 7.49 -26.29 16.47
N TYR A 152 6.39 -26.78 15.88
CA TYR A 152 6.48 -27.81 14.84
C TYR A 152 7.26 -27.34 13.62
N VAL A 153 6.95 -26.14 13.10
CA VAL A 153 7.69 -25.58 11.95
C VAL A 153 9.17 -25.40 12.29
N SER A 154 9.49 -24.74 13.40
CA SER A 154 10.87 -24.47 13.84
C SER A 154 11.68 -25.73 14.13
N ASP A 155 11.13 -26.66 14.92
CA ASP A 155 11.91 -27.74 15.53
C ASP A 155 11.82 -29.06 14.75
N VAL A 156 10.90 -29.14 13.78
CA VAL A 156 10.66 -30.33 12.95
C VAL A 156 10.89 -30.02 11.47
N CYS A 157 10.23 -29.00 10.92
CA CYS A 157 10.31 -28.70 9.49
C CYS A 157 11.62 -28.00 9.08
N MET A 158 12.17 -27.16 9.96
CA MET A 158 13.40 -26.39 9.70
C MET A 158 14.66 -27.05 10.29
N ASP A 159 14.56 -28.26 10.83
CA ASP A 159 15.71 -28.98 11.38
C ASP A 159 16.46 -29.76 10.29
N ASP A 160 17.57 -29.21 9.82
CA ASP A 160 18.46 -29.82 8.82
C ASP A 160 19.00 -31.21 9.23
N MET A 161 18.95 -31.55 10.52
CA MET A 161 19.39 -32.83 11.06
C MET A 161 18.25 -33.86 11.17
N ALA A 162 17.00 -33.46 10.93
CA ALA A 162 15.83 -34.33 10.97
C ALA A 162 15.70 -35.17 9.69
N VAL A 163 16.42 -36.30 9.64
CA VAL A 163 16.31 -37.27 8.53
C VAL A 163 15.71 -38.58 9.02
N SER A 164 14.75 -39.12 8.25
CA SER A 164 14.18 -40.44 8.48
C SER A 164 14.35 -41.34 7.27
N SER A 165 14.54 -42.64 7.50
CA SER A 165 14.55 -43.67 6.47
C SER A 165 13.13 -44.16 6.11
N ASN A 166 12.13 -43.74 6.88
CA ASN A 166 10.72 -44.03 6.62
C ASN A 166 10.11 -42.90 5.78
N ALA A 167 9.70 -43.21 4.54
CA ALA A 167 9.14 -42.24 3.61
C ALA A 167 7.94 -41.45 4.19
N THR A 168 7.09 -42.08 5.00
CA THR A 168 5.96 -41.40 5.67
C THR A 168 6.45 -40.39 6.69
N VAL A 169 7.47 -40.74 7.48
CA VAL A 169 8.03 -39.82 8.48
C VAL A 169 8.74 -38.68 7.77
N SER A 170 9.53 -38.97 6.73
CA SER A 170 10.19 -37.93 5.93
C SER A 170 9.21 -36.95 5.29
N LEU A 171 8.02 -37.43 4.87
CA LEU A 171 6.95 -36.55 4.38
C LEU A 171 6.39 -35.66 5.51
N LEU A 172 6.14 -36.19 6.71
CA LEU A 172 5.62 -35.40 7.83
C LEU A 172 6.63 -34.37 8.35
N LEU A 173 7.92 -34.64 8.22
CA LEU A 173 8.99 -33.71 8.54
C LEU A 173 9.10 -32.54 7.53
N ASP A 174 8.51 -32.67 6.33
CA ASP A 174 8.60 -31.64 5.29
C ASP A 174 7.63 -30.47 5.56
N GLY A 175 8.15 -29.24 5.48
CA GLY A 175 7.37 -28.00 5.57
C GLY A 175 6.29 -27.86 4.49
N THR A 176 6.37 -28.60 3.38
CA THR A 176 5.30 -28.65 2.36
C THR A 176 3.96 -29.13 2.93
N VAL A 177 3.97 -30.04 3.92
CA VAL A 177 2.75 -30.54 4.57
C VAL A 177 2.04 -29.44 5.36
N VAL A 178 2.81 -28.56 6.00
CA VAL A 178 2.27 -27.39 6.71
C VAL A 178 1.76 -26.35 5.72
N LYS A 179 2.51 -26.09 4.62
CA LYS A 179 2.07 -25.20 3.54
C LYS A 179 0.73 -25.64 2.93
N ASP A 180 0.58 -26.92 2.62
CA ASP A 180 -0.66 -27.47 2.05
C ASP A 180 -1.82 -27.48 3.05
N TRP A 181 -1.53 -27.69 4.34
CA TRP A 181 -2.51 -27.48 5.40
C TRP A 181 -3.01 -26.03 5.41
N CYS A 182 -2.07 -25.06 5.40
CA CYS A 182 -2.42 -23.64 5.39
C CYS A 182 -3.30 -23.28 4.19
N ARG A 183 -2.93 -23.76 3.00
CA ARG A 183 -3.69 -23.58 1.76
C ARG A 183 -5.11 -24.13 1.90
N ARG A 184 -5.26 -25.37 2.37
CA ARG A 184 -6.58 -26.00 2.59
C ARG A 184 -7.43 -25.22 3.59
N THR A 185 -6.83 -24.81 4.71
CA THR A 185 -7.51 -24.06 5.77
C THR A 185 -7.98 -22.70 5.26
N LEU A 186 -7.13 -21.98 4.52
CA LEU A 186 -7.51 -20.73 3.87
C LEU A 186 -8.67 -20.92 2.89
N SER A 187 -8.61 -21.91 2.00
CA SER A 187 -9.71 -22.22 1.07
C SER A 187 -11.02 -22.53 1.80
N HIS A 188 -10.95 -23.24 2.92
CA HIS A 188 -12.14 -23.50 3.75
C HIS A 188 -12.71 -22.21 4.36
N ILE A 189 -11.86 -21.33 4.88
CA ILE A 189 -12.29 -20.03 5.41
C ILE A 189 -12.93 -19.19 4.30
N ILE A 190 -12.30 -19.10 3.13
CA ILE A 190 -12.82 -18.40 1.95
C ILE A 190 -14.22 -18.91 1.58
N TRP A 191 -14.42 -20.23 1.53
CA TRP A 191 -15.73 -20.82 1.22
C TRP A 191 -16.81 -20.40 2.22
N ASN A 192 -16.54 -20.51 3.52
CA ASN A 192 -17.51 -20.12 4.55
C ASN A 192 -17.78 -18.61 4.55
N LEU A 193 -16.74 -17.79 4.31
CA LEU A 193 -16.88 -16.36 4.16
C LEU A 193 -17.76 -16.03 2.96
N HIS A 194 -17.56 -16.68 1.81
CA HIS A 194 -18.42 -16.53 0.64
C HIS A 194 -19.89 -16.83 0.97
N GLU A 195 -20.18 -17.90 1.73
CA GLU A 195 -21.55 -18.20 2.17
C GLU A 195 -22.15 -17.11 3.06
N ILE A 196 -21.37 -16.57 4.01
CA ILE A 196 -21.80 -15.46 4.88
C ILE A 196 -22.02 -14.19 4.06
N TYR A 197 -21.09 -13.91 3.15
CA TYR A 197 -21.09 -12.77 2.26
C TYR A 197 -22.27 -12.80 1.30
N GLY A 198 -22.75 -13.98 0.90
CA GLY A 198 -23.97 -14.15 0.11
C GLY A 198 -25.28 -13.79 0.85
N LEU A 199 -25.23 -13.59 2.16
CA LEU A 199 -26.39 -13.19 2.96
C LEU A 199 -26.68 -11.68 2.85
N GLY A 200 -27.88 -11.26 3.26
CA GLY A 200 -28.23 -9.83 3.37
C GLY A 200 -27.52 -9.14 4.55
N SER A 201 -27.46 -7.80 4.52
CA SER A 201 -26.79 -6.95 5.51
C SER A 201 -27.16 -7.30 6.97
N ALA A 202 -28.45 -7.42 7.26
CA ALA A 202 -28.95 -7.80 8.58
C ALA A 202 -28.49 -9.20 9.03
N GLN A 203 -28.42 -10.17 8.10
CA GLN A 203 -28.03 -11.55 8.39
C GLN A 203 -26.52 -11.67 8.61
N MET A 204 -25.73 -10.91 7.86
CA MET A 204 -24.28 -10.80 8.09
C MET A 204 -23.99 -10.28 9.51
N ARG A 205 -24.74 -9.29 9.97
CA ARG A 205 -24.63 -8.78 11.36
C ARG A 205 -24.87 -9.86 12.41
N TYR A 206 -25.87 -10.73 12.23
CA TYR A 206 -26.08 -11.88 13.14
C TYR A 206 -24.95 -12.92 13.10
N LYS A 207 -24.13 -12.92 12.04
CA LYS A 207 -22.96 -13.78 11.88
C LYS A 207 -21.64 -13.14 12.35
N GLU A 208 -21.69 -11.97 13.00
CA GLU A 208 -20.51 -11.26 13.49
C GLU A 208 -19.59 -12.13 14.35
N ALA A 209 -20.14 -12.91 15.30
CA ALA A 209 -19.33 -13.82 16.13
C ALA A 209 -18.62 -14.90 15.29
N GLN A 210 -19.24 -15.36 14.21
CA GLN A 210 -18.63 -16.34 13.30
C GLN A 210 -17.53 -15.69 12.45
N MET A 211 -17.75 -14.44 11.98
CA MET A 211 -16.74 -13.65 11.27
C MET A 211 -15.53 -13.35 12.17
N GLY A 212 -15.76 -12.99 13.43
CA GLY A 212 -14.70 -12.79 14.43
C GLY A 212 -13.87 -14.06 14.68
N ARG A 213 -14.50 -15.24 14.67
CA ARG A 213 -13.77 -16.52 14.73
C ARG A 213 -12.88 -16.72 13.51
N PHE A 214 -13.37 -16.44 12.30
CA PHE A 214 -12.55 -16.53 11.09
C PHE A 214 -11.38 -15.54 11.07
N SER A 215 -11.57 -14.32 11.60
CA SER A 215 -10.48 -13.33 11.74
C SER A 215 -9.39 -13.86 12.67
N ALA A 216 -9.74 -14.45 13.82
CA ALA A 216 -8.78 -15.08 14.72
C ALA A 216 -8.03 -16.27 14.08
N LEU A 217 -8.73 -17.10 13.29
CA LEU A 217 -8.09 -18.20 12.54
C LEU A 217 -7.12 -17.69 11.48
N LEU A 218 -7.46 -16.62 10.74
CA LEU A 218 -6.60 -16.02 9.73
C LEU A 218 -5.35 -15.36 10.35
N LEU A 219 -5.48 -14.74 11.53
CA LEU A 219 -4.34 -14.21 12.27
C LEU A 219 -3.36 -15.32 12.64
N GLY A 220 -3.85 -16.41 13.25
CA GLY A 220 -3.01 -17.56 13.59
C GLY A 220 -2.41 -18.24 12.36
N LEU A 221 -3.11 -18.22 11.22
CA LEU A 221 -2.60 -18.74 9.96
C LEU A 221 -1.46 -17.88 9.40
N SER A 222 -1.58 -16.54 9.49
CA SER A 222 -0.53 -15.60 9.09
C SER A 222 0.75 -15.84 9.89
N GLU A 223 0.63 -15.98 11.22
CA GLU A 223 1.78 -16.26 12.10
C GLU A 223 2.52 -17.55 11.71
N VAL A 224 1.79 -18.61 11.36
CA VAL A 224 2.40 -19.88 10.90
C VAL A 224 3.09 -19.69 9.55
N LEU A 225 2.46 -19.00 8.60
CA LEU A 225 3.05 -18.78 7.28
C LEU A 225 4.30 -17.90 7.33
N GLU A 226 4.33 -16.87 8.17
CA GLU A 226 5.51 -16.05 8.42
C GLU A 226 6.66 -16.87 9.02
N SER A 227 6.35 -17.83 9.92
CA SER A 227 7.35 -18.76 10.46
C SER A 227 7.95 -19.70 9.39
N LEU A 228 7.19 -20.04 8.35
CA LEU A 228 7.67 -20.82 7.21
C LEU A 228 8.54 -19.99 6.26
N GLU A 229 8.31 -18.68 6.15
CA GLU A 229 9.10 -17.79 5.29
C GLU A 229 10.44 -17.37 5.93
N GLY A 230 10.49 -17.27 7.26
CA GLY A 230 11.63 -16.77 8.03
C GLY A 230 13.04 -17.21 7.60
N PRO A 231 13.31 -18.49 7.27
CA PRO A 231 14.65 -18.93 6.84
C PRO A 231 14.99 -18.61 5.37
N TYR A 232 14.01 -18.20 4.56
CA TYR A 232 14.13 -18.06 3.11
C TYR A 232 14.08 -16.61 2.60
N VAL A 233 14.15 -15.61 3.49
CA VAL A 233 13.93 -14.17 3.23
C VAL A 233 14.78 -13.58 2.07
N ASN A 234 15.81 -14.27 1.57
CA ASN A 234 16.66 -13.84 0.46
C ASN A 234 16.79 -14.84 -0.71
N GLU A 235 15.98 -15.90 -0.75
CA GLU A 235 16.07 -16.94 -1.79
C GLU A 235 14.87 -16.88 -2.75
N SER A 236 15.14 -16.82 -4.06
CA SER A 236 14.10 -16.79 -5.09
C SER A 236 13.94 -18.16 -5.74
N SER A 237 13.19 -19.05 -5.08
CA SER A 237 12.83 -20.36 -5.66
C SER A 237 11.32 -20.47 -5.87
N ALA A 238 10.88 -21.29 -6.84
CA ALA A 238 9.46 -21.46 -7.14
C ALA A 238 8.60 -21.86 -5.90
N PRO A 239 9.06 -22.75 -5.00
CA PRO A 239 8.34 -23.04 -3.75
C PRO A 239 8.19 -21.85 -2.79
N ILE A 240 9.16 -20.92 -2.76
CA ILE A 240 9.14 -19.71 -1.92
C ILE A 240 8.15 -18.69 -2.50
N ILE A 241 8.12 -18.54 -3.84
CA ILE A 241 7.14 -17.68 -4.53
C ILE A 241 5.71 -18.15 -4.20
N GLU A 242 5.43 -19.47 -4.27
CA GLU A 242 4.12 -19.99 -3.87
C GLU A 242 3.77 -19.70 -2.40
N LEU A 243 4.75 -19.72 -1.50
CA LEU A 243 4.55 -19.42 -0.08
C LEU A 243 4.23 -17.92 0.11
N GLN A 244 4.97 -17.03 -0.54
CA GLN A 244 4.73 -15.59 -0.51
C GLN A 244 3.35 -15.23 -1.07
N GLN A 245 2.93 -15.90 -2.14
CA GLN A 245 1.58 -15.75 -2.69
C GLN A 245 0.50 -16.19 -1.70
N LEU A 246 0.74 -17.26 -0.92
CA LEU A 246 -0.20 -17.74 0.09
C LEU A 246 -0.26 -16.79 1.31
N ILE A 247 0.87 -16.21 1.72
CA ILE A 247 0.94 -15.16 2.74
C ILE A 247 0.10 -13.95 2.31
N GLU A 248 0.34 -13.46 1.09
CA GLU A 248 -0.38 -12.31 0.55
C GLU A 248 -1.89 -12.58 0.41
N ALA A 249 -2.28 -13.77 -0.07
CA ALA A 249 -3.69 -14.16 -0.11
C ALA A 249 -4.34 -14.19 1.27
N THR A 250 -3.65 -14.74 2.28
CA THR A 250 -4.13 -14.79 3.66
C THR A 250 -4.32 -13.38 4.22
N ARG A 251 -3.34 -12.50 3.98
CA ARG A 251 -3.39 -11.08 4.38
C ARG A 251 -4.56 -10.35 3.73
N ARG A 252 -4.80 -10.52 2.43
CA ARG A 252 -5.95 -9.91 1.73
C ARG A 252 -7.29 -10.35 2.30
N VAL A 253 -7.47 -11.66 2.51
CA VAL A 253 -8.72 -12.19 3.09
C VAL A 253 -8.93 -11.67 4.51
N SER A 254 -7.86 -11.58 5.30
CA SER A 254 -7.90 -11.02 6.66
C SER A 254 -8.32 -9.54 6.66
N GLN A 255 -7.65 -8.71 5.86
CA GLN A 255 -7.98 -7.29 5.73
C GLN A 255 -9.41 -7.07 5.21
N HIS A 256 -9.82 -7.84 4.20
CA HIS A 256 -11.18 -7.80 3.65
C HIS A 256 -12.22 -8.17 4.71
N LEU A 257 -11.99 -9.22 5.49
CA LEU A 257 -12.87 -9.66 6.56
C LEU A 257 -13.03 -8.63 7.67
N ASP A 258 -11.95 -7.97 8.10
CA ASP A 258 -12.03 -6.97 9.16
C ASP A 258 -12.91 -5.78 8.74
N VAL A 259 -12.73 -5.30 7.51
CA VAL A 259 -13.53 -4.18 6.96
C VAL A 259 -14.96 -4.62 6.66
N MET A 260 -15.17 -5.83 6.13
CA MET A 260 -16.52 -6.39 5.92
C MET A 260 -17.28 -6.59 7.23
N SER A 261 -16.59 -7.00 8.30
CA SER A 261 -17.16 -7.11 9.65
C SER A 261 -17.60 -5.75 10.17
N TRP A 262 -16.75 -4.72 10.00
CA TRP A 262 -17.10 -3.34 10.33
C TRP A 262 -18.32 -2.85 9.53
N CYS A 263 -18.36 -3.10 8.21
CA CYS A 263 -19.49 -2.74 7.36
C CYS A 263 -20.78 -3.45 7.80
N ALA A 264 -20.73 -4.74 8.15
CA ALA A 264 -21.89 -5.49 8.61
C ALA A 264 -22.44 -4.94 9.94
N ARG A 265 -21.56 -4.53 10.88
CA ARG A 265 -21.96 -3.87 12.13
C ARG A 265 -22.76 -2.58 11.88
N HIS A 266 -22.33 -1.80 10.88
CA HIS A 266 -22.96 -0.53 10.48
C HIS A 266 -23.95 -0.67 9.31
N ASN A 267 -24.51 -1.86 9.09
CA ASN A 267 -25.53 -2.12 8.07
C ASN A 267 -25.15 -1.61 6.66
N PHE A 268 -23.87 -1.73 6.29
CA PHE A 268 -23.29 -1.25 5.02
C PHE A 268 -23.60 0.22 4.69
N LEU A 269 -23.84 1.04 5.73
CA LEU A 269 -24.18 2.45 5.61
C LEU A 269 -25.46 2.70 4.79
N GLU A 270 -26.38 1.74 4.75
CA GLU A 270 -27.67 1.86 4.08
C GLU A 270 -28.58 2.90 4.75
N ASP A 271 -28.42 3.07 6.07
CA ASP A 271 -29.21 4.00 6.88
C ASP A 271 -28.74 5.46 6.75
N LEU A 272 -27.56 5.69 6.17
CA LEU A 272 -27.01 7.04 5.96
C LEU A 272 -27.44 7.61 4.61
N GLN A 273 -27.85 8.86 4.63
CA GLN A 273 -28.04 9.62 3.39
C GLN A 273 -26.68 9.88 2.72
N SER A 274 -26.62 9.55 1.44
CA SER A 274 -25.50 9.87 0.55
C SER A 274 -25.62 11.33 0.09
N SER A 275 -24.48 12.01 -0.09
CA SER A 275 -24.39 13.33 -0.73
C SER A 275 -24.84 13.28 -2.19
N HIS A 276 -24.67 12.12 -2.84
CA HIS A 276 -25.06 11.86 -4.22
C HIS A 276 -26.34 11.01 -4.28
N SER A 277 -27.29 11.42 -5.14
CA SER A 277 -28.56 10.71 -5.32
C SER A 277 -28.45 9.42 -6.15
N SER A 278 -27.42 9.33 -7.00
CA SER A 278 -27.15 8.15 -7.83
C SER A 278 -25.67 8.00 -8.14
N ILE A 279 -25.23 6.78 -8.50
CA ILE A 279 -23.85 6.51 -8.93
C ILE A 279 -23.46 7.30 -10.18
N SER A 280 -24.40 7.58 -11.08
CA SER A 280 -24.16 8.38 -12.29
C SER A 280 -23.88 9.84 -11.94
N GLU A 281 -24.59 10.40 -10.96
CA GLU A 281 -24.33 11.74 -10.45
C GLU A 281 -22.97 11.82 -9.77
N TRP A 282 -22.62 10.81 -8.95
CA TRP A 282 -21.31 10.75 -8.30
C TRP A 282 -20.16 10.65 -9.32
N ARG A 283 -20.28 9.78 -10.34
CA ARG A 283 -19.32 9.71 -11.45
C ARG A 283 -19.20 11.04 -12.20
N LEU A 284 -20.30 11.75 -12.40
CA LEU A 284 -20.30 13.07 -13.02
C LEU A 284 -19.58 14.11 -12.13
N ALA A 285 -19.81 14.09 -10.82
CA ALA A 285 -19.12 14.96 -9.86
C ALA A 285 -17.60 14.74 -9.88
N VAL A 286 -17.15 13.49 -9.81
CA VAL A 286 -15.71 13.14 -9.91
C VAL A 286 -15.12 13.59 -11.25
N LYS A 287 -15.84 13.39 -12.37
CA LYS A 287 -15.42 13.89 -13.68
C LYS A 287 -15.30 15.41 -13.69
N ASN A 288 -16.24 16.14 -13.09
CA ASN A 288 -16.21 17.59 -13.00
C ASN A 288 -15.02 18.08 -12.15
N ARG A 289 -14.71 17.42 -11.03
CA ARG A 289 -13.50 17.70 -10.22
C ARG A 289 -12.24 17.54 -11.06
N LYS A 290 -12.13 16.44 -11.82
CA LYS A 290 -10.99 16.20 -12.71
C LYS A 290 -10.86 17.26 -13.82
N LEU A 291 -11.97 17.63 -14.45
CA LEU A 291 -11.98 18.69 -15.45
C LEU A 291 -11.56 20.03 -14.85
N ALA A 292 -12.05 20.34 -13.64
CA ALA A 292 -11.69 21.56 -12.92
C ALA A 292 -10.20 21.57 -12.52
N ALA A 293 -9.65 20.44 -12.08
CA ALA A 293 -8.22 20.32 -11.82
C ALA A 293 -7.39 20.53 -13.11
N THR A 294 -7.86 19.99 -14.24
CA THR A 294 -7.17 20.09 -15.54
C THR A 294 -7.19 21.52 -16.08
N ASP A 295 -8.31 22.22 -15.92
CA ASP A 295 -8.48 23.62 -16.32
C ASP A 295 -7.60 24.58 -15.50
N ARG A 296 -7.41 24.28 -14.21
CA ARG A 296 -6.59 25.09 -13.30
C ARG A 296 -5.10 24.71 -13.30
N ALA A 297 -4.74 23.59 -13.92
CA ALA A 297 -3.39 23.04 -13.86
C ALA A 297 -2.37 24.03 -14.46
N TRP A 298 -1.27 24.25 -13.75
CA TRP A 298 -0.15 25.01 -14.32
C TRP A 298 0.50 24.15 -15.41
N HIS A 299 0.42 24.59 -16.67
CA HIS A 299 1.14 23.95 -17.76
C HIS A 299 2.65 24.00 -17.49
N GLY A 300 3.31 22.84 -17.42
CA GLY A 300 4.76 22.78 -17.29
C GLY A 300 5.40 23.20 -18.60
N ASN A 301 6.11 24.33 -18.63
CA ASN A 301 7.04 24.66 -19.72
C ASN A 301 8.36 23.88 -19.58
N ILE A 302 8.30 22.63 -19.12
CA ILE A 302 9.45 21.73 -19.06
C ILE A 302 9.71 21.25 -20.50
N GLN A 303 10.13 22.17 -21.36
CA GLN A 303 10.50 21.93 -22.75
C GLN A 303 11.91 21.34 -22.78
N GLY A 304 11.98 20.03 -22.55
CA GLY A 304 13.22 19.30 -22.68
C GLY A 304 13.10 17.87 -22.21
N VAL A 305 12.88 16.95 -23.15
CA VAL A 305 12.99 15.49 -22.93
C VAL A 305 11.86 14.87 -22.10
N ARG A 306 10.62 14.93 -22.58
CA ARG A 306 9.69 13.79 -22.48
C ARG A 306 8.93 13.68 -23.81
N THR A 307 8.88 12.47 -24.36
CA THR A 307 8.24 12.15 -25.64
C THR A 307 6.77 12.57 -25.67
N ASP A 308 6.28 12.89 -26.87
CA ASP A 308 4.92 13.30 -27.29
C ASP A 308 3.74 12.39 -26.84
N THR A 309 3.96 11.49 -25.88
CA THR A 309 2.97 10.54 -25.38
C THR A 309 2.47 10.83 -23.97
N ASP A 310 3.05 11.81 -23.26
CA ASP A 310 2.72 12.06 -21.84
C ASP A 310 2.32 13.52 -21.63
N VAL A 311 1.20 13.93 -22.23
CA VAL A 311 0.43 15.07 -21.72
C VAL A 311 -0.07 14.64 -20.34
N ARG A 312 0.75 14.85 -19.30
CA ARG A 312 0.38 14.61 -17.91
C ARG A 312 -0.80 15.51 -17.57
N THR A 313 -2.00 14.98 -17.75
CA THR A 313 -3.25 15.56 -17.24
C THR A 313 -3.14 15.63 -15.73
N SER A 314 -3.54 16.74 -15.12
CA SER A 314 -3.62 16.83 -13.65
C SER A 314 -4.46 15.66 -13.11
N THR A 315 -3.88 14.91 -12.19
CA THR A 315 -4.57 13.82 -11.50
C THR A 315 -5.24 14.34 -10.24
N LEU A 316 -6.27 13.65 -9.75
CA LEU A 316 -6.81 13.86 -8.40
C LEU A 316 -5.96 13.11 -7.36
N PHE A 317 -6.02 13.49 -6.07
CA PHE A 317 -5.35 12.73 -5.00
C PHE A 317 -5.86 11.29 -4.95
N ILE A 318 -7.17 11.07 -5.13
CA ILE A 318 -7.72 9.72 -5.19
C ILE A 318 -7.20 8.91 -6.38
N GLU A 319 -6.93 9.54 -7.52
CA GLU A 319 -6.36 8.84 -8.70
C GLU A 319 -4.92 8.39 -8.44
N ASP A 320 -4.10 9.26 -7.82
CA ASP A 320 -2.74 8.90 -7.43
C ASP A 320 -2.74 7.80 -6.35
N ALA A 321 -3.65 7.90 -5.37
CA ALA A 321 -3.77 6.90 -4.31
C ALA A 321 -4.18 5.53 -4.86
N MET A 322 -5.13 5.49 -5.81
CA MET A 322 -5.52 4.26 -6.48
C MET A 322 -4.38 3.71 -7.35
N SER A 323 -3.68 4.55 -8.11
CA SER A 323 -2.50 4.11 -8.88
C SER A 323 -1.44 3.48 -7.96
N ASN A 324 -1.15 4.11 -6.82
CA ASN A 324 -0.17 3.61 -5.85
C ASN A 324 -0.64 2.35 -5.10
N ALA A 325 -1.95 2.11 -5.02
CA ALA A 325 -2.50 0.87 -4.49
C ALA A 325 -2.31 -0.34 -5.43
N GLY A 326 -1.75 -0.11 -6.62
CA GLY A 326 -1.36 -1.14 -7.59
C GLY A 326 -2.50 -1.60 -8.50
N PHE A 327 -3.50 -0.75 -8.73
CA PHE A 327 -4.55 -1.02 -9.71
C PHE A 327 -4.02 -0.75 -11.13
N GLY A 328 -3.88 -1.80 -11.96
CA GLY A 328 -3.50 -1.69 -13.38
C GLY A 328 -2.21 -2.41 -13.80
N GLU A 329 -1.49 -3.05 -12.87
CA GLU A 329 -0.31 -3.88 -13.16
C GLU A 329 -0.70 -5.37 -13.11
N ASP A 330 -1.17 -5.88 -14.25
CA ASP A 330 -1.69 -7.25 -14.39
C ASP A 330 -0.73 -8.12 -15.22
N ASP A 331 0.11 -8.93 -14.57
CA ASP A 331 0.52 -10.24 -15.14
C ASP A 331 1.00 -11.26 -14.06
N GLU A 332 1.54 -10.82 -12.91
CA GLU A 332 2.09 -11.77 -11.92
C GLU A 332 1.07 -12.37 -10.92
N ASN A 333 -0.11 -11.76 -10.77
CA ASN A 333 -1.10 -12.16 -9.75
C ASN A 333 -2.17 -13.15 -10.22
N ALA A 334 -2.25 -13.48 -11.52
CA ALA A 334 -3.32 -14.30 -12.09
C ALA A 334 -3.40 -15.72 -11.47
N PHE A 335 -2.25 -16.31 -11.14
CA PHE A 335 -2.13 -17.64 -10.56
C PHE A 335 -2.78 -17.76 -9.16
N ILE A 336 -2.70 -16.71 -8.34
CA ILE A 336 -3.27 -16.68 -6.98
C ILE A 336 -4.80 -16.70 -7.03
N TRP A 337 -5.37 -15.94 -7.96
CA TRP A 337 -6.82 -15.82 -8.14
C TRP A 337 -7.47 -17.12 -8.59
N GLU A 338 -6.80 -17.87 -9.46
CA GLU A 338 -7.30 -19.13 -10.02
C GLU A 338 -7.10 -20.31 -9.04
N THR A 339 -6.03 -20.31 -8.24
CA THR A 339 -5.69 -21.44 -7.34
C THR A 339 -6.43 -21.41 -6.00
N LEU A 340 -6.68 -20.22 -5.43
CA LEU A 340 -7.35 -20.06 -4.12
C LEU A 340 -8.81 -19.62 -4.24
N GLU A 341 -9.34 -19.54 -5.47
CA GLU A 341 -10.71 -19.12 -5.77
C GLU A 341 -11.13 -17.81 -5.07
N LEU A 342 -10.18 -16.88 -4.84
CA LEU A 342 -10.45 -15.60 -4.18
C LEU A 342 -11.54 -14.77 -4.89
N GLN A 343 -11.77 -15.05 -6.18
CA GLN A 343 -12.87 -14.48 -6.95
C GLN A 343 -14.25 -14.77 -6.35
N HIS A 344 -14.41 -15.89 -5.63
CA HIS A 344 -15.68 -16.25 -4.99
C HIS A 344 -16.09 -15.30 -3.88
N LEU A 345 -15.16 -14.60 -3.22
CA LEU A 345 -15.54 -13.61 -2.19
C LEU A 345 -16.20 -12.35 -2.78
N ARG A 346 -16.05 -12.13 -4.09
CA ARG A 346 -16.59 -10.96 -4.79
C ARG A 346 -18.07 -11.13 -5.06
N GLN A 347 -18.85 -10.07 -4.84
CA GLN A 347 -20.23 -10.02 -5.32
C GLN A 347 -20.40 -9.26 -6.64
N THR A 348 -19.48 -8.35 -6.98
CA THR A 348 -19.59 -7.51 -8.17
C THR A 348 -18.83 -8.10 -9.36
N THR A 349 -19.58 -8.60 -10.34
CA THR A 349 -19.10 -9.16 -11.61
C THR A 349 -18.58 -8.10 -12.60
N THR A 350 -18.62 -6.81 -12.23
CA THR A 350 -18.44 -5.70 -13.19
C THR A 350 -17.01 -5.56 -13.72
N LEU A 351 -15.99 -5.93 -12.94
CA LEU A 351 -14.58 -5.74 -13.34
C LEU A 351 -14.04 -6.86 -14.26
N SER A 352 -14.63 -8.06 -14.23
CA SER A 352 -14.22 -9.16 -15.14
C SER A 352 -14.69 -8.95 -16.58
N SER A 353 -15.71 -8.11 -16.79
CA SER A 353 -16.09 -7.62 -18.12
C SER A 353 -15.07 -6.60 -18.65
N TRP A 354 -14.48 -5.79 -17.78
CA TRP A 354 -13.52 -4.75 -18.18
C TRP A 354 -12.14 -5.34 -18.49
N ARG A 355 -11.72 -6.41 -17.79
CA ARG A 355 -10.47 -7.15 -18.10
C ARG A 355 -10.51 -7.92 -19.42
N ARG A 356 -11.67 -8.39 -19.89
CA ARG A 356 -11.76 -9.23 -21.11
C ARG A 356 -11.80 -8.44 -22.42
N GLU A 357 -12.22 -7.18 -22.42
CA GLU A 357 -12.23 -6.34 -23.63
C GLU A 357 -10.85 -5.71 -23.95
N GLY A 358 -9.84 -5.92 -23.09
CA GLY A 358 -8.48 -5.41 -23.28
C GLY A 358 -7.55 -6.29 -24.14
N VAL A 359 -8.00 -7.45 -24.64
CA VAL A 359 -7.19 -8.27 -25.56
C VAL A 359 -7.50 -7.85 -26.99
N GLY A 360 -6.96 -6.68 -27.37
CA GLY A 360 -6.72 -6.37 -28.78
C GLY A 360 -7.52 -5.23 -29.39
N VAL A 361 -7.42 -4.00 -28.87
CA VAL A 361 -7.33 -2.78 -29.70
C VAL A 361 -6.56 -1.72 -28.90
N MET A 362 -5.34 -1.38 -29.32
CA MET A 362 -4.66 -0.15 -28.88
C MET A 362 -5.54 1.05 -29.24
N SER A 363 -6.17 1.64 -28.23
CA SER A 363 -6.86 2.94 -28.34
C SER A 363 -6.30 3.85 -27.26
N ASN A 364 -5.37 4.71 -27.66
CA ASN A 364 -4.79 5.79 -26.86
C ASN A 364 -5.83 6.89 -26.57
N LEU A 365 -6.89 6.56 -25.84
CA LEU A 365 -7.80 7.53 -25.23
C LEU A 365 -8.54 6.85 -24.07
N HIS A 366 -8.15 7.17 -22.84
CA HIS A 366 -9.02 7.09 -21.63
C HIS A 366 -9.95 5.87 -21.50
N ALA A 367 -9.42 4.66 -21.67
CA ALA A 367 -10.14 3.41 -21.38
C ALA A 367 -9.80 2.79 -20.01
N SER A 368 -8.93 3.41 -19.20
CA SER A 368 -8.86 3.22 -17.72
C SER A 368 -10.01 3.95 -17.01
N GLY A 369 -11.19 3.95 -17.63
CA GLY A 369 -12.33 4.83 -17.30
C GLY A 369 -12.97 4.52 -15.96
N MET A 370 -12.45 5.17 -14.91
CA MET A 370 -13.10 5.42 -13.61
C MET A 370 -13.36 4.16 -12.75
N LEU A 371 -12.28 3.52 -12.27
CA LEU A 371 -12.31 2.59 -11.12
C LEU A 371 -12.95 3.22 -9.86
N TYR A 372 -12.95 4.55 -9.80
CA TYR A 372 -13.56 5.36 -8.76
C TYR A 372 -14.63 6.29 -9.36
N PRO A 373 -15.80 6.47 -8.73
CA PRO A 373 -16.22 5.90 -7.44
C PRO A 373 -16.83 4.49 -7.57
N PRO A 374 -16.57 3.59 -6.60
CA PRO A 374 -17.27 2.31 -6.49
C PRO A 374 -18.77 2.48 -6.20
N GLU A 375 -19.60 1.57 -6.72
CA GLU A 375 -21.06 1.71 -6.71
C GLU A 375 -21.71 1.53 -5.33
N SER A 376 -21.06 0.79 -4.43
CA SER A 376 -21.54 0.50 -3.08
C SER A 376 -20.37 0.40 -2.10
N VAL A 377 -20.65 0.44 -0.79
CA VAL A 377 -19.62 0.26 0.24
C VAL A 377 -18.93 -1.08 0.03
N ARG A 378 -19.72 -2.12 -0.25
CA ARG A 378 -19.21 -3.46 -0.53
C ARG A 378 -18.29 -3.50 -1.74
N ALA A 379 -18.68 -2.84 -2.84
CA ALA A 379 -17.83 -2.76 -4.02
C ALA A 379 -16.52 -2.01 -3.74
N ALA A 380 -16.55 -0.98 -2.87
CA ALA A 380 -15.35 -0.29 -2.42
C ALA A 380 -14.44 -1.20 -1.59
N VAL A 381 -15.01 -1.99 -0.68
CA VAL A 381 -14.23 -2.93 0.16
C VAL A 381 -13.61 -4.04 -0.69
N ASP A 382 -14.37 -4.63 -1.61
CA ASP A 382 -13.88 -5.64 -2.55
C ASP A 382 -12.72 -5.06 -3.40
N LEU A 383 -12.89 -3.86 -3.95
CA LEU A 383 -11.86 -3.20 -4.76
C LEU A 383 -10.58 -2.92 -3.94
N ILE A 384 -10.72 -2.26 -2.78
CA ILE A 384 -9.58 -1.72 -2.02
C ILE A 384 -8.81 -2.79 -1.24
N PHE A 385 -9.50 -3.79 -0.66
CA PHE A 385 -8.87 -4.74 0.25
C PHE A 385 -8.66 -6.12 -0.35
N LEU A 386 -9.40 -6.49 -1.41
CA LEU A 386 -9.24 -7.78 -2.08
C LEU A 386 -8.50 -7.67 -3.42
N GLU A 387 -8.77 -6.63 -4.23
CA GLU A 387 -8.18 -6.50 -5.58
C GLU A 387 -6.86 -5.72 -5.64
N ALA A 388 -6.65 -4.74 -4.76
CA ALA A 388 -5.42 -3.96 -4.69
C ALA A 388 -4.19 -4.83 -4.37
N SER A 389 -3.17 -4.74 -5.23
CA SER A 389 -1.93 -5.52 -5.11
C SER A 389 -0.96 -4.95 -4.07
N SER A 390 -1.13 -3.70 -3.64
CA SER A 390 -0.26 -3.07 -2.64
C SER A 390 -0.40 -3.71 -1.25
N ASP A 391 0.73 -3.90 -0.58
CA ASP A 391 0.82 -4.32 0.81
C ASP A 391 0.57 -3.16 1.80
N LEU A 392 0.53 -1.91 1.35
CA LEU A 392 0.38 -0.72 2.20
C LEU A 392 -1.03 -0.59 2.80
N ILE A 393 -1.26 -1.27 3.93
CA ILE A 393 -2.56 -1.29 4.63
C ILE A 393 -3.04 0.10 5.07
N LEU A 394 -2.13 0.99 5.45
CA LEU A 394 -2.48 2.36 5.82
C LEU A 394 -3.01 3.15 4.62
N ALA A 395 -2.43 2.95 3.43
CA ALA A 395 -2.91 3.56 2.20
C ALA A 395 -4.31 3.03 1.85
N LYS A 396 -4.54 1.72 1.93
CA LYS A 396 -5.87 1.11 1.72
C LYS A 396 -6.94 1.69 2.67
N LYS A 397 -6.62 1.82 3.96
CA LYS A 397 -7.50 2.46 4.96
C LYS A 397 -7.76 3.94 4.65
N ALA A 398 -6.75 4.69 4.21
CA ALA A 398 -6.89 6.10 3.83
C ALA A 398 -7.76 6.27 2.56
N ILE A 399 -7.63 5.39 1.56
CA ILE A 399 -8.48 5.38 0.36
C ILE A 399 -9.94 5.10 0.74
N PHE A 400 -10.19 4.18 1.67
CA PHE A 400 -11.54 3.92 2.16
C PHE A 400 -12.10 5.10 2.97
N LEU A 401 -11.28 5.78 3.78
CA LEU A 401 -11.67 7.04 4.44
C LEU A 401 -12.05 8.12 3.42
N TYR A 402 -11.24 8.31 2.38
CA TYR A 402 -11.55 9.21 1.27
C TYR A 402 -12.92 8.86 0.66
N TYR A 403 -13.19 7.58 0.39
CA TYR A 403 -14.48 7.11 -0.10
C TYR A 403 -15.65 7.48 0.84
N LEU A 404 -15.47 7.35 2.15
CA LEU A 404 -16.49 7.72 3.13
C LEU A 404 -16.72 9.25 3.16
N PHE A 405 -15.67 10.06 3.06
CA PHE A 405 -15.79 11.51 2.97
C PHE A 405 -16.54 11.93 1.72
N ASP A 406 -16.15 11.42 0.55
CA ASP A 406 -16.78 11.75 -0.73
C ASP A 406 -18.27 11.37 -0.76
N ARG A 407 -18.61 10.22 -0.18
CA ARG A 407 -20.00 9.75 -0.12
C ARG A 407 -20.90 10.57 0.82
N HIS A 408 -20.36 11.15 1.89
CA HIS A 408 -21.18 11.71 2.98
C HIS A 408 -20.97 13.19 3.25
N TRP A 409 -19.94 13.83 2.72
CA TRP A 409 -19.72 15.29 2.82
C TRP A 409 -20.40 16.05 1.66
N PRO A 410 -20.96 17.26 1.87
CA PRO A 410 -21.24 17.99 3.11
C PRO A 410 -22.63 17.64 3.65
N GLY A 411 -22.81 16.40 4.12
CA GLY A 411 -24.06 15.94 4.70
C GLY A 411 -24.50 16.82 5.85
N THR A 412 -25.74 17.33 5.77
CA THR A 412 -26.35 18.19 6.81
C THR A 412 -26.57 17.46 8.13
N ASN A 413 -26.63 16.13 8.09
CA ASN A 413 -26.73 15.28 9.26
C ASN A 413 -25.34 14.96 9.82
N ASN A 414 -25.12 15.11 11.13
CA ASN A 414 -23.83 14.80 11.76
C ASN A 414 -23.64 13.30 12.07
N ASP A 415 -24.62 12.45 11.78
CA ASP A 415 -24.58 11.02 12.12
C ASP A 415 -23.38 10.28 11.48
N TRP A 416 -22.95 10.67 10.27
CA TRP A 416 -21.79 10.07 9.59
C TRP A 416 -20.47 10.28 10.36
N LYS A 417 -20.36 11.35 11.16
CA LYS A 417 -19.15 11.61 11.97
C LYS A 417 -18.93 10.53 13.02
N SER A 418 -20.00 10.06 13.67
CA SER A 418 -19.92 9.00 14.67
C SER A 418 -19.43 7.66 14.09
N ILE A 419 -19.80 7.38 12.84
CA ILE A 419 -19.38 6.19 12.10
C ILE A 419 -17.91 6.32 11.68
N LEU A 420 -17.47 7.50 11.25
CA LEU A 420 -16.06 7.76 10.99
C LEU A 420 -15.21 7.63 12.25
N ASP A 421 -15.66 8.17 13.38
CA ASP A 421 -14.95 8.04 14.65
C ASP A 421 -14.81 6.56 15.04
N ASP A 422 -15.86 5.75 14.87
CA ASP A 422 -15.80 4.31 15.09
C ASP A 422 -14.83 3.59 14.13
N TYR A 423 -14.79 3.99 12.85
CA TYR A 423 -13.82 3.46 11.88
C TYR A 423 -12.38 3.77 12.31
N VAL A 424 -12.11 5.02 12.65
CA VAL A 424 -10.79 5.51 13.07
C VAL A 424 -10.33 4.78 14.33
N VAL A 425 -11.21 4.60 15.31
CA VAL A 425 -10.93 3.84 16.54
C VAL A 425 -10.73 2.35 16.26
N THR A 426 -11.62 1.73 15.48
CA THR A 426 -11.56 0.30 15.15
C THR A 426 -10.24 -0.06 14.47
N PHE A 427 -9.80 0.77 13.52
CA PHE A 427 -8.63 0.50 12.69
C PHE A 427 -7.34 1.17 13.15
N GLY A 428 -7.37 1.84 14.31
CA GLY A 428 -6.21 2.49 14.94
C GLY A 428 -5.62 3.63 14.11
N ILE A 429 -6.47 4.38 13.40
CA ILE A 429 -6.02 5.50 12.56
C ILE A 429 -5.81 6.72 13.47
N SER A 430 -4.69 7.42 13.30
CA SER A 430 -4.43 8.64 14.06
C SER A 430 -5.36 9.76 13.61
N ARG A 431 -5.72 10.68 14.53
CA ARG A 431 -6.47 11.89 14.18
C ARG A 431 -5.80 12.68 13.06
N HIS A 432 -4.46 12.72 13.09
CA HIS A 432 -3.65 13.38 12.07
C HIS A 432 -3.85 12.76 10.67
N ALA A 433 -3.74 11.43 10.53
CA ALA A 433 -3.94 10.74 9.25
C ALA A 433 -5.39 10.82 8.73
N MET A 434 -6.37 10.82 9.65
CA MET A 434 -7.77 11.05 9.30
C MET A 434 -7.98 12.45 8.70
N LEU A 435 -7.49 13.49 9.38
CA LEU A 435 -7.61 14.87 8.90
C LEU A 435 -6.83 15.08 7.59
N GLU A 436 -5.68 14.44 7.45
CA GLU A 436 -4.91 14.46 6.20
C GLU A 436 -5.71 13.88 5.03
N SER A 437 -6.33 12.72 5.23
CA SER A 437 -7.21 12.10 4.23
C SER A 437 -8.40 12.99 3.89
N PHE A 438 -8.97 13.70 4.88
CA PHE A 438 -10.06 14.64 4.67
C PHE A 438 -9.61 15.88 3.88
N VAL A 439 -8.43 16.43 4.19
CA VAL A 439 -7.83 17.55 3.44
C VAL A 439 -7.59 17.15 1.98
N PHE A 440 -7.10 15.94 1.70
CA PHE A 440 -6.92 15.48 0.32
C PHE A 440 -8.23 15.45 -0.46
N PHE A 441 -9.32 14.97 0.16
CA PHE A 441 -10.66 15.02 -0.43
C PHE A 441 -11.14 16.46 -0.68
N LEU A 442 -11.02 17.35 0.31
CA LEU A 442 -11.44 18.76 0.16
C LEU A 442 -10.62 19.52 -0.90
N LEU A 443 -9.35 19.16 -1.09
CA LEU A 443 -8.50 19.75 -2.12
C LEU A 443 -8.85 19.25 -3.53
N ASP A 444 -9.32 18.00 -3.66
CA ASP A 444 -9.87 17.46 -4.91
C ASP A 444 -11.23 18.07 -5.27
N GLU A 445 -12.00 18.57 -4.30
CA GLU A 445 -13.28 19.24 -4.56
C GLU A 445 -13.13 20.54 -5.36
N ALA A 446 -14.09 20.78 -6.26
CA ALA A 446 -14.06 21.97 -7.10
C ALA A 446 -14.48 23.25 -6.34
N ASP A 447 -15.28 23.10 -5.28
CA ASP A 447 -15.99 24.18 -4.58
C ASP A 447 -15.10 25.02 -3.66
N ASP A 448 -15.31 26.33 -3.63
CA ASP A 448 -14.51 27.25 -2.81
C ASP A 448 -14.76 27.09 -1.30
N SER A 449 -15.94 26.61 -0.89
CA SER A 449 -16.22 26.27 0.52
C SER A 449 -15.33 25.14 1.01
N ALA A 450 -15.11 24.10 0.20
CA ALA A 450 -14.21 23.00 0.51
C ALA A 450 -12.76 23.49 0.63
N LEU A 451 -12.35 24.47 -0.19
CA LEU A 451 -11.04 25.09 -0.10
C LEU A 451 -10.83 25.86 1.20
N GLU A 452 -11.84 26.61 1.62
CA GLU A 452 -11.80 27.37 2.88
C GLU A 452 -11.68 26.44 4.08
N GLU A 453 -12.46 25.36 4.08
CA GLU A 453 -12.38 24.33 5.13
C GLU A 453 -11.03 23.61 5.13
N ALA A 454 -10.50 23.23 3.97
CA ALA A 454 -9.15 22.67 3.85
C ALA A 454 -8.11 23.62 4.45
N CYS A 455 -8.19 24.91 4.12
CA CYS A 455 -7.27 25.93 4.65
C CYS A 455 -7.37 26.09 6.18
N CYS A 456 -8.56 25.91 6.77
CA CYS A 456 -8.72 25.91 8.22
C CYS A 456 -8.09 24.69 8.90
N LEU A 457 -8.09 23.53 8.24
CA LEU A 457 -7.58 22.26 8.79
C LEU A 457 -6.08 22.06 8.56
N LEU A 458 -5.50 22.67 7.52
CA LEU A 458 -4.09 22.54 7.18
C LEU A 458 -3.13 22.77 8.37
N PRO A 459 -3.28 23.81 9.22
CA PRO A 459 -2.37 24.02 10.35
C PRO A 459 -2.28 22.84 11.33
N GLU A 460 -3.30 21.99 11.40
CA GLU A 460 -3.31 20.80 12.27
C GLU A 460 -2.69 19.56 11.61
N VAL A 461 -2.63 19.54 10.28
CA VAL A 461 -2.17 18.39 9.46
C VAL A 461 -0.73 18.58 8.97
N VAL A 462 -0.33 19.82 8.76
CA VAL A 462 0.97 20.13 8.16
C VAL A 462 2.11 19.59 9.02
N SER A 463 2.95 18.79 8.39
CA SER A 463 4.12 18.14 8.97
C SER A 463 5.22 18.03 7.92
N SER A 464 6.42 17.61 8.34
CA SER A 464 7.54 17.38 7.42
C SER A 464 7.29 16.27 6.38
N THR A 465 6.21 15.50 6.54
CA THR A 465 5.85 14.36 5.68
C THR A 465 4.60 14.61 4.84
N ILE A 466 4.09 15.85 4.79
CA ILE A 466 2.90 16.18 4.00
C ILE A 466 3.13 15.94 2.50
N HIS A 467 2.11 15.45 1.81
CA HIS A 467 2.21 15.12 0.39
C HIS A 467 2.56 16.36 -0.47
N PRO A 468 3.60 16.29 -1.34
CA PRO A 468 4.11 17.46 -2.07
C PRO A 468 3.12 18.07 -3.08
N LYS A 469 2.11 17.30 -3.48
CA LYS A 469 0.97 17.79 -4.29
C LYS A 469 0.08 18.81 -3.57
N VAL A 470 0.10 18.88 -2.23
CA VAL A 470 -0.75 19.82 -1.46
C VAL A 470 -0.41 21.30 -1.80
N PRO A 471 0.85 21.77 -1.68
CA PRO A 471 1.23 23.11 -2.13
C PRO A 471 0.86 23.41 -3.59
N ARG A 472 0.99 22.41 -4.47
CA ARG A 472 0.66 22.56 -5.89
C ARG A 472 -0.83 22.81 -6.10
N VAL A 473 -1.70 22.01 -5.49
CA VAL A 473 -3.15 22.17 -5.63
C VAL A 473 -3.60 23.51 -5.00
N LEU A 474 -3.03 23.91 -3.86
CA LEU A 474 -3.30 25.22 -3.28
C LEU A 474 -2.90 26.37 -4.20
N LEU A 475 -1.77 26.25 -4.91
CA LEU A 475 -1.33 27.22 -5.91
C LEU A 475 -2.27 27.26 -7.12
N GLU A 476 -2.67 26.10 -7.66
CA GLU A 476 -3.65 25.96 -8.75
C GLU A 476 -5.01 26.57 -8.38
N ARG A 477 -5.40 26.49 -7.10
CA ARG A 477 -6.62 27.10 -6.55
C ARG A 477 -6.44 28.56 -6.11
N LYS A 478 -5.36 29.24 -6.53
CA LYS A 478 -5.08 30.66 -6.27
C LYS A 478 -4.98 31.00 -4.77
N ARG A 479 -4.47 30.08 -3.94
CA ARG A 479 -4.17 30.29 -2.51
C ARG A 479 -2.66 30.17 -2.23
N PRO A 480 -1.82 31.07 -2.78
CA PRO A 480 -0.37 30.96 -2.66
C PRO A 480 0.15 31.14 -1.23
N PHE A 481 -0.50 31.96 -0.40
CA PHE A 481 -0.10 32.13 1.00
C PHE A 481 -0.27 30.86 1.84
N ALA A 482 -1.40 30.14 1.68
CA ALA A 482 -1.60 28.85 2.34
C ALA A 482 -0.58 27.81 1.83
N ALA A 483 -0.30 27.79 0.53
CA ALA A 483 0.74 26.94 -0.04
C ALA A 483 2.13 27.25 0.56
N LEU A 484 2.46 28.53 0.76
CA LEU A 484 3.73 28.96 1.35
C LEU A 484 3.85 28.51 2.80
N ASP A 485 2.79 28.60 3.58
CA ASP A 485 2.79 28.14 4.98
C ASP A 485 2.99 26.63 5.08
N VAL A 486 2.34 25.85 4.19
CA VAL A 486 2.61 24.41 4.07
C VAL A 486 4.08 24.15 3.74
N LEU A 487 4.62 24.84 2.73
CA LEU A 487 6.03 24.69 2.33
C LEU A 487 7.00 25.05 3.44
N ARG A 488 6.73 26.09 4.24
CA ARG A 488 7.60 26.48 5.36
C ARG A 488 7.67 25.43 6.46
N CYS A 489 6.63 24.64 6.61
CA CYS A 489 6.59 23.57 7.60
C CYS A 489 7.08 22.22 7.06
N SER A 490 6.96 21.98 5.74
CA SER A 490 7.53 20.80 5.08
C SER A 490 9.02 20.96 4.82
N ASP A 491 9.43 22.16 4.40
CA ASP A 491 10.80 22.52 4.17
C ASP A 491 11.44 22.81 5.55
N GLY A 492 12.28 21.90 6.05
CA GLY A 492 13.27 22.23 7.10
C GLY A 492 14.24 23.36 6.71
N ILE A 493 13.99 24.05 5.59
CA ILE A 493 14.69 25.21 5.03
C ILE A 493 14.24 26.51 5.71
N GLY A 494 13.16 26.49 6.50
CA GLY A 494 12.82 27.62 7.39
C GLY A 494 13.93 27.99 8.39
N ASP A 495 14.90 27.10 8.60
CA ASP A 495 16.06 27.33 9.46
C ASP A 495 17.37 27.34 8.65
N VAL A 496 17.52 28.32 7.75
CA VAL A 496 18.85 28.77 7.29
C VAL A 496 19.53 29.54 8.43
N ARG A 497 19.84 28.82 9.51
CA ARG A 497 20.90 29.14 10.46
C ARG A 497 21.66 27.86 10.75
N PHE A 498 22.71 27.63 9.96
CA PHE A 498 23.88 26.81 10.30
C PHE A 498 23.63 25.75 11.41
N SER A 499 22.87 24.70 11.11
CA SER A 499 22.74 23.55 12.00
C SER A 499 22.84 22.27 11.21
N GLY A 500 24.00 21.61 11.33
CA GLY A 500 24.35 20.37 10.66
C GLY A 500 23.67 19.16 11.27
N SER A 501 22.37 19.02 11.06
CA SER A 501 21.65 17.77 11.38
C SER A 501 21.18 17.09 10.09
N ALA A 502 22.03 16.19 9.60
CA ALA A 502 21.80 15.33 8.45
C ALA A 502 20.88 14.15 8.83
N LYS A 503 19.57 14.37 8.89
CA LYS A 503 18.59 13.28 8.97
C LYS A 503 17.41 13.53 8.03
N ASN A 504 17.70 13.32 6.75
CA ASN A 504 16.87 12.81 5.65
C ASN A 504 17.36 13.46 4.34
N ASP A 505 18.36 12.81 3.73
CA ASP A 505 19.16 13.29 2.59
C ASP A 505 18.44 13.03 1.23
N GLU A 506 17.12 13.11 1.19
CA GLU A 506 16.36 13.02 -0.06
C GLU A 506 16.07 14.43 -0.60
N VAL A 507 16.65 14.76 -1.75
CA VAL A 507 16.34 16.01 -2.44
C VAL A 507 15.00 15.86 -3.15
N SER A 508 14.10 16.83 -2.91
CA SER A 508 12.79 16.93 -3.54
C SER A 508 12.86 16.75 -5.06
N GLN A 509 11.77 16.30 -5.69
CA GLN A 509 11.74 16.17 -7.15
C GLN A 509 11.74 17.57 -7.80
N LEU A 510 12.21 17.66 -9.05
CA LEU A 510 12.22 18.93 -9.80
C LEU A 510 10.83 19.59 -9.83
N GLU A 511 9.77 18.79 -9.94
CA GLU A 511 8.38 19.25 -9.95
C GLU A 511 7.97 19.95 -8.63
N ASP A 512 8.42 19.42 -7.49
CA ASP A 512 8.21 20.01 -6.17
C ASP A 512 9.00 21.31 -6.04
N ALA A 513 10.24 21.34 -6.54
CA ALA A 513 11.09 22.52 -6.53
C ALA A 513 10.52 23.66 -7.39
N VAL A 514 10.01 23.33 -8.58
CA VAL A 514 9.30 24.29 -9.46
C VAL A 514 8.05 24.82 -8.75
N THR A 515 7.26 23.96 -8.11
CA THR A 515 6.09 24.38 -7.32
C THR A 515 6.51 25.34 -6.19
N ALA A 516 7.59 25.03 -5.48
CA ALA A 516 8.10 25.83 -4.38
C ALA A 516 8.58 27.23 -4.84
N VAL A 517 9.17 27.34 -6.03
CA VAL A 517 9.52 28.61 -6.67
C VAL A 517 8.27 29.39 -7.07
N ARG A 518 7.32 28.74 -7.75
CA ARG A 518 6.05 29.35 -8.19
C ARG A 518 5.27 29.94 -7.01
N VAL A 519 5.13 29.19 -5.92
CA VAL A 519 4.46 29.67 -4.70
C VAL A 519 5.11 30.93 -4.13
N ARG A 520 6.44 30.97 -4.04
CA ARG A 520 7.17 32.14 -3.53
C ARG A 520 6.99 33.36 -4.43
N LEU A 521 7.02 33.18 -5.75
CA LEU A 521 6.81 34.27 -6.71
C LEU A 521 5.36 34.80 -6.70
N GLU A 522 4.37 33.92 -6.60
CA GLU A 522 2.96 34.33 -6.45
C GLU A 522 2.70 35.05 -5.12
N CYS A 523 3.49 34.79 -4.08
CA CYS A 523 3.49 35.56 -2.83
C CYS A 523 4.26 36.90 -2.92
N GLY A 524 4.88 37.22 -4.06
CA GLY A 524 5.72 38.42 -4.24
C GLY A 524 7.11 38.32 -3.61
N LEU A 525 7.57 37.12 -3.26
CA LEU A 525 8.85 36.87 -2.58
C LEU A 525 9.94 36.46 -3.58
N LEU A 526 10.29 37.38 -4.48
CA LEU A 526 11.29 37.13 -5.53
C LEU A 526 12.67 36.74 -4.97
N THR A 527 13.14 37.45 -3.94
CA THR A 527 14.43 37.14 -3.31
C THR A 527 14.42 35.74 -2.67
N ASP A 528 13.31 35.35 -2.03
CA ASP A 528 13.19 34.02 -1.43
C ASP A 528 13.16 32.91 -2.49
N ALA A 529 12.49 33.15 -3.61
CA ALA A 529 12.47 32.21 -4.75
C ALA A 529 13.88 31.99 -5.33
N TYR A 530 14.63 33.09 -5.49
CA TYR A 530 16.03 33.05 -5.93
C TYR A 530 16.93 32.30 -4.92
N LEU A 531 16.83 32.61 -3.63
CA LEU A 531 17.61 31.93 -2.59
C LEU A 531 17.26 30.43 -2.50
N TYR A 532 15.98 30.09 -2.66
CA TYR A 532 15.53 28.70 -2.68
C TYR A 532 16.12 27.92 -3.84
N GLN A 533 16.05 28.45 -5.07
CA GLN A 533 16.64 27.82 -6.25
C GLN A 533 18.15 27.56 -6.06
N ARG A 534 18.90 28.51 -5.51
CA ARG A 534 20.33 28.31 -5.24
C ARG A 534 20.60 27.27 -4.16
N ALA A 535 19.82 27.28 -3.08
CA ALA A 535 19.93 26.29 -2.01
C ALA A 535 19.62 24.87 -2.54
N TYR A 536 18.61 24.74 -3.38
CA TYR A 536 18.23 23.49 -4.03
C TYR A 536 19.35 22.95 -4.94
N ILE A 537 19.89 23.77 -5.84
CA ILE A 537 20.98 23.36 -6.73
C ILE A 537 22.27 23.05 -5.95
N SER A 538 22.56 23.81 -4.88
CA SER A 538 23.70 23.50 -4.01
C SER A 538 23.57 22.13 -3.35
N ARG A 539 22.35 21.70 -2.99
CA ARG A 539 22.10 20.35 -2.45
C ARG A 539 22.34 19.28 -3.50
N ILE A 540 21.84 19.45 -4.72
CA ILE A 540 22.10 18.50 -5.83
C ILE A 540 23.59 18.35 -6.09
N LYS A 541 24.32 19.47 -6.22
CA LYS A 541 25.78 19.49 -6.41
C LYS A 541 26.53 18.77 -5.27
N SER A 542 26.01 18.80 -4.05
CA SER A 542 26.62 18.12 -2.90
C SER A 542 26.41 16.60 -2.90
N ILE A 543 25.43 16.09 -3.66
CA ILE A 543 25.05 14.68 -3.73
C ILE A 543 25.69 13.96 -4.92
N GLU A 544 25.92 14.66 -6.03
CA GLU A 544 26.65 14.14 -7.21
C GLU A 544 27.96 13.39 -6.89
N PRO A 545 28.87 13.91 -6.03
CA PRO A 545 30.11 13.21 -5.73
C PRO A 545 29.88 11.92 -4.91
N LYS A 546 28.84 11.85 -4.07
CA LYS A 546 28.51 10.64 -3.29
C LYS A 546 28.00 9.51 -4.19
N GLN A 547 27.25 9.82 -5.24
CA GLN A 547 26.75 8.84 -6.21
C GLN A 547 27.85 8.29 -7.14
N SER A 548 28.90 9.06 -7.43
CA SER A 548 30.03 8.56 -8.24
C SER A 548 30.84 7.43 -7.58
N VAL A 549 30.82 7.31 -6.25
CA VAL A 549 31.50 6.22 -5.51
C VAL A 549 30.68 4.92 -5.58
N LEU A 550 29.35 5.01 -5.54
CA LEU A 550 28.42 3.88 -5.67
C LEU A 550 28.32 3.33 -7.10
N LYS A 551 28.65 4.13 -8.13
CA LYS A 551 28.73 3.67 -9.53
C LYS A 551 29.76 2.55 -9.74
N SER A 552 30.69 2.33 -8.80
CA SER A 552 31.67 1.23 -8.85
C SER A 552 31.12 -0.13 -8.41
N THR A 553 29.91 -0.21 -7.86
CA THR A 553 29.35 -1.43 -7.23
C THR A 553 28.14 -2.04 -7.94
N GLY A 554 27.74 -1.52 -9.11
CA GLY A 554 26.88 -2.25 -10.04
C GLY A 554 25.41 -2.48 -9.61
N MET A 555 24.80 -1.60 -8.81
CA MET A 555 23.35 -1.64 -8.57
C MET A 555 22.60 -0.47 -9.24
N ASN A 556 21.63 -0.85 -10.06
CA ASN A 556 20.51 -0.14 -10.70
C ASN A 556 20.64 1.34 -11.12
N GLN A 557 20.42 1.53 -12.43
CA GLN A 557 20.31 2.80 -13.14
C GLN A 557 18.93 3.43 -12.89
N HIS A 558 18.83 4.38 -11.96
CA HIS A 558 17.87 5.48 -12.09
C HIS A 558 18.65 6.79 -12.21
N GLY A 559 18.24 7.61 -13.19
CA GLY A 559 19.06 8.63 -13.85
C GLY A 559 19.90 9.51 -12.94
N SER A 560 21.16 9.69 -13.33
CA SER A 560 22.02 10.75 -12.80
C SER A 560 21.27 12.08 -12.97
N ARG A 561 20.85 12.72 -11.88
CA ARG A 561 20.20 14.03 -11.92
C ARG A 561 21.17 15.04 -12.49
N ASP A 562 20.83 15.65 -13.62
CA ASP A 562 21.64 16.71 -14.22
C ASP A 562 21.32 18.03 -13.53
N TRP A 563 22.23 18.49 -12.67
CA TRP A 563 22.07 19.77 -11.98
C TRP A 563 21.93 20.95 -12.96
N SER A 564 22.52 20.87 -14.16
CA SER A 564 22.45 21.93 -15.17
C SER A 564 21.04 22.07 -15.70
N TYR A 565 20.39 20.94 -16.01
CA TYR A 565 19.01 20.91 -16.50
C TYR A 565 18.01 21.38 -15.44
N GLU A 566 18.17 20.93 -14.19
CA GLU A 566 17.29 21.36 -13.08
C GLU A 566 17.47 22.84 -12.77
N MET A 567 18.71 23.36 -12.87
CA MET A 567 18.99 24.79 -12.77
C MET A 567 18.29 25.58 -13.88
N GLU A 568 18.48 25.16 -15.13
CA GLU A 568 17.88 25.78 -16.31
C GLU A 568 16.36 25.88 -16.14
N SER A 569 15.72 24.78 -15.75
CA SER A 569 14.27 24.72 -15.52
C SER A 569 13.79 25.71 -14.45
N LEU A 570 14.50 25.84 -13.32
CA LEU A 570 14.11 26.75 -12.24
C LEU A 570 14.32 28.23 -12.63
N VAL A 571 15.42 28.56 -13.30
CA VAL A 571 15.71 29.93 -13.73
C VAL A 571 14.73 30.37 -14.83
N GLU A 572 14.38 29.48 -15.76
CA GLU A 572 13.37 29.76 -16.78
C GLU A 572 12.00 30.05 -16.17
N GLU A 573 11.58 29.26 -15.17
CA GLU A 573 10.32 29.49 -14.44
C GLU A 573 10.34 30.84 -13.69
N ILE A 574 11.43 31.19 -13.01
CA ILE A 574 11.58 32.51 -12.36
C ILE A 574 11.45 33.62 -13.41
N CYS A 575 12.16 33.51 -14.53
CA CYS A 575 12.17 34.52 -15.58
C CYS A 575 10.79 34.72 -16.19
N TRP A 576 10.11 33.62 -16.53
CA TRP A 576 8.79 33.65 -17.15
C TRP A 576 7.75 34.30 -16.23
N LEU A 577 7.68 33.89 -14.97
CA LEU A 577 6.75 34.46 -13.98
C LEU A 577 7.05 35.92 -13.67
N CYS A 578 8.34 36.30 -13.59
CA CYS A 578 8.71 37.69 -13.40
C CYS A 578 8.31 38.55 -14.60
N ALA A 579 8.37 38.02 -15.83
CA ALA A 579 7.90 38.71 -17.01
C ALA A 579 6.37 38.93 -16.98
N GLU A 580 5.62 37.90 -16.63
CA GLU A 580 4.16 37.98 -16.51
C GLU A 580 3.71 38.98 -15.42
N LYS A 581 4.43 39.03 -14.28
CA LYS A 581 4.11 39.91 -13.14
C LYS A 581 4.77 41.29 -13.22
N CYS A 582 5.46 41.61 -14.31
CA CYS A 582 6.22 42.86 -14.48
C CYS A 582 7.32 43.09 -13.41
N LEU A 583 7.91 42.03 -12.87
CA LEU A 583 8.98 42.05 -11.86
C LEU A 583 10.40 41.92 -12.46
N VAL A 584 10.52 41.90 -13.79
CA VAL A 584 11.81 41.72 -14.51
C VAL A 584 12.87 42.71 -14.06
N ALA A 585 12.50 43.97 -13.78
CA ALA A 585 13.44 45.00 -13.31
C ALA A 585 14.10 44.63 -11.97
N GLN A 586 13.34 44.07 -11.04
CA GLN A 586 13.88 43.61 -9.74
C GLN A 586 14.69 42.32 -9.91
N MET A 587 14.27 41.44 -10.82
CA MET A 587 14.96 40.19 -11.12
C MET A 587 16.37 40.43 -11.68
N ILE A 588 16.54 41.40 -12.60
CA ILE A 588 17.86 41.70 -13.20
C ILE A 588 18.87 42.30 -12.22
N GLU A 589 18.41 42.84 -11.08
CA GLU A 589 19.25 43.37 -10.00
C GLU A 589 19.84 42.26 -9.11
N LEU A 590 19.30 41.03 -9.16
CA LEU A 590 19.79 39.91 -8.37
C LEU A 590 21.20 39.46 -8.81
N PRO A 591 22.00 38.89 -7.89
CA PRO A 591 23.38 38.49 -8.16
C PRO A 591 23.48 37.12 -8.85
N TRP A 592 23.00 37.02 -10.09
CA TRP A 592 23.08 35.81 -10.93
C TRP A 592 24.52 35.38 -11.20
N ASP A 593 24.78 34.07 -11.17
CA ASP A 593 26.05 33.51 -11.63
C ASP A 593 26.12 33.40 -13.16
N LYS A 594 27.27 33.00 -13.71
CA LYS A 594 27.47 32.94 -15.18
C LYS A 594 26.57 31.88 -15.85
N ASP A 595 26.31 30.78 -15.17
CA ASP A 595 25.52 29.68 -15.72
C ASP A 595 24.04 30.07 -15.72
N GLU A 596 23.54 30.63 -14.61
CA GLU A 596 22.19 31.19 -14.45
C GLU A 596 21.95 32.36 -15.41
N GLU A 597 22.91 33.28 -15.54
CA GLU A 597 22.81 34.44 -16.43
C GLU A 597 22.61 34.03 -17.89
N ARG A 598 23.32 32.99 -18.36
CA ARG A 598 23.16 32.46 -19.72
C ARG A 598 21.71 32.06 -19.99
N VAL A 599 21.07 31.38 -19.05
CA VAL A 599 19.68 30.92 -19.15
C VAL A 599 18.72 32.10 -19.10
N LEU A 600 18.93 33.00 -18.13
CA LEU A 600 18.13 34.20 -17.95
C LEU A 600 18.07 35.05 -19.23
N LEU A 601 19.22 35.34 -19.81
CA LEU A 601 19.33 36.17 -21.00
C LEU A 601 18.73 35.49 -22.23
N ASN A 602 18.91 34.17 -22.38
CA ASN A 602 18.26 33.41 -23.42
C ASN A 602 16.72 33.48 -23.29
N CYS A 603 16.20 33.35 -22.06
CA CYS A 603 14.77 33.48 -21.79
C CYS A 603 14.25 34.89 -22.11
N LEU A 604 14.95 35.95 -21.67
CA LEU A 604 14.60 37.35 -21.98
C LEU A 604 14.63 37.64 -23.49
N MET A 605 15.61 37.09 -24.22
CA MET A 605 15.66 37.18 -25.69
C MET A 605 14.47 36.50 -26.36
N ASN A 606 14.12 35.29 -25.91
CA ASN A 606 12.97 34.56 -26.43
C ASN A 606 11.65 35.31 -26.17
N LEU A 607 11.50 35.91 -24.98
CA LEU A 607 10.35 36.75 -24.64
C LEU A 607 10.30 38.03 -25.49
N ALA A 608 11.43 38.72 -25.66
CA ALA A 608 11.51 39.92 -26.51
C ALA A 608 11.25 39.61 -27.99
N THR A 609 11.59 38.41 -28.46
CA THR A 609 11.30 37.96 -29.82
C THR A 609 9.81 37.67 -30.01
N LYS A 610 9.15 37.08 -29.01
CA LYS A 610 7.70 36.81 -29.03
C LYS A 610 6.87 38.08 -28.92
N ASP A 611 7.25 39.01 -28.05
CA ASP A 611 6.61 40.32 -27.90
C ASP A 611 7.65 41.46 -27.87
N PRO A 612 7.97 42.03 -29.04
CA PRO A 612 8.87 43.17 -29.15
C PRO A 612 8.33 44.46 -28.52
N CYS A 613 7.04 44.54 -28.20
CA CYS A 613 6.44 45.71 -27.53
C CYS A 613 6.73 45.70 -26.02
N SER A 614 7.18 44.57 -25.46
CA SER A 614 7.48 44.45 -24.03
C SER A 614 8.76 45.19 -23.65
N SER A 615 8.85 45.63 -22.39
CA SER A 615 10.08 46.24 -21.85
C SER A 615 11.24 45.26 -21.67
N THR A 616 11.00 43.95 -21.87
CA THR A 616 11.92 42.85 -21.63
C THR A 616 13.27 43.02 -22.34
N GLY A 617 13.25 43.36 -23.63
CA GLY A 617 14.48 43.59 -24.40
C GLY A 617 15.28 44.80 -23.90
N SER A 618 14.61 45.88 -23.52
CA SER A 618 15.27 47.07 -22.94
C SER A 618 15.86 46.79 -21.56
N LEU A 619 15.16 46.02 -20.72
CA LEU A 619 15.65 45.59 -19.41
C LEU A 619 16.87 44.67 -19.51
N MET A 620 16.95 43.85 -20.56
CA MET A 620 18.12 43.03 -20.83
C MET A 620 19.34 43.86 -21.27
N VAL A 621 19.17 44.92 -22.07
CA VAL A 621 20.25 45.89 -22.32
C VAL A 621 20.67 46.57 -21.01
N MET A 622 19.70 46.92 -20.16
CA MET A 622 19.97 47.53 -18.87
C MET A 622 20.74 46.59 -17.92
N PHE A 623 20.44 45.29 -17.93
CA PHE A 623 21.16 44.27 -17.16
C PHE A 623 22.68 44.33 -17.41
N TYR A 624 23.11 44.48 -18.66
CA TYR A 624 24.52 44.59 -19.02
C TYR A 624 25.12 45.94 -18.64
N ILE A 625 24.40 47.03 -18.88
CA ILE A 625 24.84 48.39 -18.53
C ILE A 625 25.05 48.52 -17.01
N MET A 626 24.14 47.98 -16.18
CA MET A 626 24.27 47.99 -14.72
C MET A 626 25.53 47.26 -14.23
N ARG A 627 26.00 46.28 -15.00
CA ARG A 627 27.21 45.50 -14.72
C ARG A 627 28.45 46.01 -15.47
N CYS A 628 28.38 47.22 -16.06
CA CYS A 628 29.45 47.86 -16.83
C CYS A 628 29.94 47.05 -18.05
N ARG A 629 29.08 46.21 -18.63
CA ARG A 629 29.39 45.37 -19.81
C ARG A 629 28.84 45.99 -21.09
N ASN A 630 29.42 47.14 -21.45
CA ASN A 630 28.97 48.00 -22.55
C ASN A 630 29.02 47.31 -23.94
N GLN A 631 30.02 46.47 -24.18
CA GLN A 631 30.15 45.75 -25.45
C GLN A 631 29.01 44.74 -25.65
N GLU A 632 28.66 44.00 -24.61
CA GLU A 632 27.57 43.02 -24.63
C GLU A 632 26.21 43.74 -24.77
N ALA A 633 26.02 44.84 -24.04
CA ALA A 633 24.85 45.71 -24.17
C ALA A 633 24.63 46.20 -25.62
N TYR A 634 25.71 46.59 -26.32
CA TYR A 634 25.65 47.02 -27.71
C TYR A 634 25.30 45.87 -28.67
N LEU A 635 25.90 44.70 -28.49
CA LEU A 635 25.62 43.52 -29.33
C LEU A 635 24.16 43.10 -29.22
N VAL A 636 23.64 43.03 -27.98
CA VAL A 636 22.24 42.73 -27.73
C VAL A 636 21.30 43.81 -28.28
N HIS A 637 21.65 45.09 -28.14
CA HIS A 637 20.86 46.16 -28.74
C HIS A 637 20.74 46.01 -30.26
N LYS A 638 21.83 45.65 -30.94
CA LYS A 638 21.84 45.42 -32.40
C LYS A 638 20.94 44.24 -32.79
N GLU A 639 20.94 43.17 -32.00
CA GLU A 639 20.10 42.01 -32.23
C GLU A 639 18.60 42.34 -32.05
N LEU A 640 18.26 43.07 -30.99
CA LEU A 640 16.89 43.55 -30.76
C LEU A 640 16.40 44.50 -31.87
N LEU A 641 17.28 45.37 -32.40
CA LEU A 641 16.93 46.22 -33.55
C LEU A 641 16.60 45.40 -34.80
N ALA A 642 17.29 44.27 -35.03
CA ALA A 642 17.00 43.39 -36.15
C ALA A 642 15.62 42.70 -36.00
N ILE A 643 15.29 42.25 -34.79
CA ILE A 643 14.00 41.65 -34.45
C ILE A 643 12.88 42.67 -34.63
N GLU A 644 13.02 43.87 -34.06
CA GLU A 644 12.03 44.94 -34.15
C GLU A 644 11.81 45.42 -35.58
N LYS A 645 12.87 45.55 -36.38
CA LYS A 645 12.74 45.90 -37.80
C LYS A 645 11.95 44.84 -38.56
N THR A 646 12.24 43.56 -38.32
CA THR A 646 11.52 42.44 -38.94
C THR A 646 10.04 42.46 -38.53
N PHE A 647 9.75 42.77 -37.27
CA PHE A 647 8.39 42.88 -36.77
C PHE A 647 7.64 44.08 -37.36
N LEU A 648 8.26 45.26 -37.46
CA LEU A 648 7.68 46.47 -38.08
C LEU A 648 7.34 46.27 -39.57
N GLU A 649 8.11 45.44 -40.28
CA GLU A 649 7.83 45.09 -41.68
C GLU A 649 6.60 44.15 -41.82
N GLN A 650 6.28 43.39 -40.76
CA GLN A 650 5.18 42.40 -40.75
C GLN A 650 3.91 42.90 -40.05
N CYS A 651 4.03 43.83 -39.09
CA CYS A 651 2.94 44.27 -38.24
C CYS A 651 2.11 45.39 -38.89
N LYS A 652 0.80 45.15 -39.05
CA LYS A 652 -0.16 46.12 -39.61
C LYS A 652 -0.78 47.06 -38.57
N ASP A 653 -0.48 46.84 -37.29
CA ASP A 653 -1.01 47.62 -36.18
C ASP A 653 -0.18 48.89 -35.95
N MET A 654 -0.79 50.05 -36.22
CA MET A 654 -0.13 51.35 -36.12
C MET A 654 0.24 51.73 -34.68
N GLU A 655 -0.52 51.28 -33.68
CA GLU A 655 -0.27 51.61 -32.27
C GLU A 655 0.96 50.86 -31.75
N ARG A 656 1.05 49.56 -32.03
CA ARG A 656 2.23 48.74 -31.71
C ARG A 656 3.49 49.24 -32.41
N ASN A 657 3.37 49.67 -33.66
CA ASN A 657 4.49 50.23 -34.41
C ASN A 657 5.04 51.52 -33.76
N GLU A 658 4.17 52.36 -33.19
CA GLU A 658 4.59 53.57 -32.49
C GLU A 658 5.23 53.26 -31.12
N ILE A 659 4.71 52.27 -30.40
CA ILE A 659 5.31 51.78 -29.14
C ILE A 659 6.74 51.29 -29.39
N ILE A 660 6.94 50.44 -30.39
CA ILE A 660 8.27 49.89 -30.73
C ILE A 660 9.24 51.00 -31.12
N LYS A 661 8.82 51.98 -31.93
CA LYS A 661 9.68 53.13 -32.29
C LYS A 661 10.10 53.91 -31.05
N ASN A 662 9.18 54.16 -30.13
CA ASN A 662 9.48 54.85 -28.88
C ASN A 662 10.46 54.05 -28.01
N ILE A 663 10.24 52.74 -27.83
CA ILE A 663 11.16 51.86 -27.11
C ILE A 663 12.55 51.86 -27.74
N CYS A 664 12.62 51.77 -29.06
CA CYS A 664 13.86 51.79 -29.84
C CYS A 664 14.63 53.10 -29.64
N VAL A 665 13.96 54.26 -29.76
CA VAL A 665 14.58 55.58 -29.54
C VAL A 665 15.12 55.70 -28.11
N GLN A 666 14.33 55.33 -27.11
CA GLN A 666 14.73 55.40 -25.69
C GLN A 666 15.93 54.48 -25.41
N ARG A 667 15.91 53.25 -25.94
CA ARG A 667 17.00 52.29 -25.76
C ARG A 667 18.28 52.72 -26.49
N SER A 668 18.17 53.25 -27.71
CA SER A 668 19.32 53.78 -28.45
C SER A 668 19.95 54.98 -27.74
N LEU A 669 19.16 55.87 -27.14
CA LEU A 669 19.68 56.96 -26.31
C LEU A 669 20.46 56.43 -25.10
N LEU A 670 19.95 55.42 -24.40
CA LEU A 670 20.62 54.79 -23.26
C LEU A 670 21.97 54.15 -23.64
N VAL A 671 22.01 53.44 -24.77
CA VAL A 671 23.23 52.79 -25.26
C VAL A 671 24.25 53.84 -25.74
N VAL A 672 23.83 54.84 -26.52
CA VAL A 672 24.75 55.88 -27.03
C VAL A 672 25.38 56.71 -25.90
N VAL A 673 24.58 57.08 -24.89
CA VAL A 673 25.08 57.90 -23.77
C VAL A 673 26.08 57.15 -22.88
N ARG A 674 26.00 55.81 -22.79
CA ARG A 674 26.82 55.01 -21.87
C ARG A 674 27.87 54.10 -22.51
N VAL A 675 27.79 53.85 -23.82
CA VAL A 675 28.77 53.02 -24.56
C VAL A 675 29.78 53.87 -25.34
N CYS A 676 29.47 55.14 -25.62
CA CYS A 676 30.40 56.07 -26.29
C CYS A 676 31.29 56.89 -25.33
N ILE A 677 31.30 56.54 -24.04
CA ILE A 677 32.26 56.99 -23.02
C ILE A 677 32.98 55.74 -22.52
#